data_AF-A0AAD5WDF1-F1
#
_entry.id   AF-A0AAD5WDF1-F1
#
_cell.length_a   1.000
_cell.length_b   1.000
_cell.length_c   1.000
_cell.angle_alpha   90.00
_cell.angle_beta   90.00
_cell.angle_gamma   90.00
#
_symmetry.space_group_name_H-M   'P 1'
#
loop_
_entity.id
_entity.type
_entity.pdbx_description
1 polymer ?
#
loop_
_entity_poly.entity_id
_entity_poly.type
_entity_poly.pdbx_seq_one_letter_code
_entity_poly.pdbx_strand_id
1 'polypeptide(L)'
;MDSYGQDLLFDQLIIWMKSLGFTSLSLEPMCLRTGRAFAEVLHGIDEHFFNETWIEKIAHYDFDSNWRVKANNLRKLTRSLEEYYEEHVHRIVKATRLMDFDEMEFAETGSTKELLKMAVLVVGAAFLGRTQKQFVDGITVLNPEVQNGVMTAIKYIMDNSKESETLISPVEALPDSNNSGASGRSGEDSAGRLDSLAKENFELRQDRDSLELQLEKVREQLYGLTKGKSVEEFEQDLVDLREKKLRLEGQVIETETEMELLKGKIDSMAQENEDLKSKIGQMRPFEDEFRRLRDEVEELRVKEADHAKLQQAYEQLKNKAKDSSNDRAELLVLREKVKSYVEHGMLLEDEQRKNKTLRTQMGSYKALSEEKTRENDKLILKVDKLEHELSTAKDRLSAAEVRIESLVQEKVLLENKIAHELSLVGSADSLHASILKSNYDDTSLSATTMEDRIRILELENSRLRERVKELEELEVIRDEMDVVVGRCRELESEIRLVNRRKAELEGKVEELERIVEHAAESSSGDVTEVKLRSEKMSIEIDQLRQKAELSEKRAAEALDAQLLAEGKLKEVQTELKEEQESKRSYLEKARQIIIDQERAAQCAVEGGLSRHEFDSLRREIEQKDKRIKQLEEQAEQTNTMHEQEQRLLTTAFYGMARRVDECSRMTENMDTTRERSFLSRQKQANAFKLSFVLPWLLVVLLVMYVVIGDFRSPQRLAWWLLPIRYV
;
A
#
# COMPACT_ATOMS: atom_id res chain seq x y z
N MET A 1 -42.93 -31.28 0.92
CA MET A 1 -43.51 -29.95 1.15
C MET A 1 -43.18 -29.09 -0.05
N ASP A 2 -44.04 -28.15 -0.40
CA ASP A 2 -43.72 -27.13 -1.40
C ASP A 2 -42.72 -26.12 -0.80
N SER A 3 -41.90 -25.47 -1.63
CA SER A 3 -40.80 -24.59 -1.16
C SER A 3 -41.24 -23.60 -0.09
N TYR A 4 -42.37 -22.92 -0.33
CA TYR A 4 -42.93 -21.90 0.57
C TYR A 4 -43.27 -22.43 1.98
N GLY A 5 -43.59 -23.72 2.10
CA GLY A 5 -43.81 -24.40 3.38
C GLY A 5 -42.51 -24.85 4.06
N GLN A 6 -41.43 -25.04 3.30
CA GLN A 6 -40.10 -25.31 3.85
C GLN A 6 -39.47 -24.04 4.42
N ASP A 7 -39.59 -22.91 3.71
CA ASP A 7 -39.08 -21.62 4.15
C ASP A 7 -39.79 -21.14 5.43
N LEU A 8 -41.13 -21.24 5.49
CA LEU A 8 -41.91 -20.91 6.69
C LEU A 8 -41.57 -21.81 7.90
N LEU A 9 -41.39 -23.12 7.66
CA LEU A 9 -40.98 -24.04 8.72
C LEU A 9 -39.57 -23.70 9.23
N PHE A 10 -38.65 -23.36 8.33
CA PHE A 10 -37.29 -22.98 8.68
C PHE A 10 -37.27 -21.73 9.59
N ASP A 11 -37.99 -20.67 9.22
CA ASP A 11 -38.10 -19.47 10.05
C ASP A 11 -38.67 -19.78 11.46
N GLN A 12 -39.67 -20.65 11.56
CA GLN A 12 -40.21 -21.11 12.85
C GLN A 12 -39.15 -21.83 13.70
N LEU A 13 -38.36 -22.73 13.12
CA LEU A 13 -37.29 -23.42 13.86
C LEU A 13 -36.14 -22.49 14.24
N ILE A 14 -35.80 -21.50 13.41
CA ILE A 14 -34.80 -20.48 13.73
C ILE A 14 -35.28 -19.55 14.85
N ILE A 15 -36.56 -19.23 14.93
CA ILE A 15 -37.13 -18.50 16.08
C ILE A 15 -37.03 -19.34 17.36
N TRP A 16 -37.31 -20.65 17.29
CA TRP A 16 -37.09 -21.55 18.43
C TRP A 16 -35.62 -21.59 18.86
N MET A 17 -34.67 -21.80 17.94
CA MET A 17 -33.24 -21.81 18.26
C MET A 17 -32.77 -20.48 18.89
N LYS A 18 -33.25 -19.34 18.39
CA LYS A 18 -32.98 -18.00 18.96
C LYS A 18 -33.49 -17.86 20.41
N SER A 19 -34.56 -18.57 20.78
CA SER A 19 -35.11 -18.52 22.14
C SER A 19 -34.28 -19.27 23.20
N LEU A 20 -33.38 -20.17 22.79
CA LEU A 20 -32.53 -20.96 23.70
C LEU A 20 -31.34 -20.17 24.28
N GLY A 21 -30.84 -19.16 23.55
CA GLY A 21 -29.69 -18.36 23.97
C GLY A 21 -28.32 -19.06 23.94
N PHE A 22 -28.23 -20.29 23.41
CA PHE A 22 -27.01 -21.11 23.43
C PHE A 22 -25.89 -20.66 22.47
N THR A 23 -26.15 -19.76 21.53
CA THR A 23 -25.15 -19.21 20.62
C THR A 23 -25.20 -17.69 20.63
N SER A 24 -24.02 -17.07 20.55
CA SER A 24 -23.85 -15.62 20.37
C SER A 24 -23.80 -15.20 18.89
N LEU A 25 -23.76 -16.18 17.98
CA LEU A 25 -23.67 -15.97 16.54
C LEU A 25 -25.03 -15.65 15.93
N SER A 26 -25.04 -14.88 14.84
CA SER A 26 -26.28 -14.60 14.12
C SER A 26 -26.86 -15.88 13.52
N LEU A 27 -28.07 -16.23 13.93
CA LEU A 27 -28.88 -17.30 13.34
C LEU A 27 -29.61 -16.77 12.09
N GLU A 28 -28.84 -16.26 11.13
CA GLU A 28 -29.27 -15.84 9.80
C GLU A 28 -28.78 -16.83 8.71
N PRO A 29 -29.48 -16.97 7.57
CA PRO A 29 -29.13 -17.94 6.50
C PRO A 29 -27.71 -17.79 5.91
N MET A 30 -27.07 -16.64 6.08
CA MET A 30 -25.68 -16.39 5.65
C MET A 30 -24.67 -17.00 6.63
N CYS A 31 -24.89 -16.81 7.94
CA CYS A 31 -23.98 -17.25 9.00
C CYS A 31 -24.09 -18.76 9.28
N LEU A 32 -25.30 -19.32 9.14
CA LEU A 32 -25.58 -20.75 9.36
C LEU A 32 -24.78 -21.70 8.42
N ARG A 33 -24.36 -21.22 7.24
CA ARG A 33 -23.56 -21.96 6.24
C ARG A 33 -22.25 -22.52 6.79
N THR A 34 -21.74 -21.93 7.85
CA THR A 34 -20.49 -22.33 8.54
C THR A 34 -20.63 -23.59 9.38
N GLY A 35 -21.86 -24.01 9.68
CA GLY A 35 -22.20 -25.04 10.66
C GLY A 35 -22.01 -24.63 12.13
N ARG A 36 -21.14 -23.65 12.41
CA ARG A 36 -20.68 -23.30 13.77
C ARG A 36 -21.81 -22.93 14.73
N ALA A 37 -22.80 -22.15 14.28
CA ALA A 37 -23.94 -21.79 15.12
C ALA A 37 -24.88 -22.98 15.44
N PHE A 38 -24.98 -23.98 14.55
CA PHE A 38 -25.66 -25.24 14.88
C PHE A 38 -24.86 -26.06 15.91
N ALA A 39 -23.52 -26.03 15.84
CA ALA A 39 -22.67 -26.70 16.82
C ALA A 39 -22.80 -26.11 18.23
N GLU A 40 -22.86 -24.77 18.35
CA GLU A 40 -23.08 -24.09 19.64
C GLU A 40 -24.45 -24.40 20.23
N VAL A 41 -25.50 -24.48 19.41
CA VAL A 41 -26.82 -24.91 19.88
C VAL A 41 -26.84 -26.39 20.29
N LEU A 42 -26.13 -27.29 19.59
CA LEU A 42 -26.01 -28.69 20.00
C LEU A 42 -25.22 -28.88 21.30
N HIS A 43 -24.13 -28.12 21.49
CA HIS A 43 -23.37 -28.05 22.73
C HIS A 43 -24.26 -27.63 23.92
N GLY A 44 -25.15 -26.65 23.74
CA GLY A 44 -26.13 -26.27 24.76
C GLY A 44 -27.30 -27.26 24.95
N ILE A 45 -27.57 -28.15 23.99
CA ILE A 45 -28.61 -29.18 24.08
C ILE A 45 -28.17 -30.39 24.91
N ASP A 46 -26.92 -30.83 24.75
CA ASP A 46 -26.36 -31.96 25.50
C ASP A 46 -24.83 -31.79 25.62
N GLU A 47 -24.41 -30.96 26.58
CA GLU A 47 -23.01 -30.65 26.91
C GLU A 47 -22.18 -31.91 27.21
N HIS A 48 -22.82 -32.99 27.66
CA HIS A 48 -22.12 -34.23 28.03
C HIS A 48 -21.60 -34.98 26.79
N PHE A 49 -22.42 -35.05 25.73
CA PHE A 49 -22.01 -35.63 24.45
C PHE A 49 -21.28 -34.59 23.58
N PHE A 50 -21.90 -33.44 23.32
CA PHE A 50 -21.38 -32.35 22.50
C PHE A 50 -20.42 -31.44 23.28
N ASN A 51 -19.48 -32.02 24.02
CA ASN A 51 -18.60 -31.34 24.98
C ASN A 51 -17.61 -30.32 24.35
N GLU A 52 -16.91 -29.55 25.19
CA GLU A 52 -15.91 -28.55 24.78
C GLU A 52 -14.92 -29.07 23.73
N THR A 53 -14.36 -30.27 23.93
CA THR A 53 -13.38 -30.89 23.01
C THR A 53 -13.99 -31.32 21.68
N TRP A 54 -15.32 -31.44 21.57
CA TRP A 54 -16.02 -31.65 20.31
C TRP A 54 -16.22 -30.32 19.58
N ILE A 55 -16.71 -29.30 20.27
CA ILE A 55 -16.99 -28.00 19.65
C ILE A 55 -15.71 -27.24 19.25
N GLU A 56 -14.58 -27.44 19.94
CA GLU A 56 -13.26 -26.98 19.48
C GLU A 56 -12.86 -27.54 18.11
N LYS A 57 -13.28 -28.78 17.77
CA LYS A 57 -12.99 -29.39 16.46
C LYS A 57 -13.79 -28.73 15.33
N ILE A 58 -14.83 -27.96 15.63
CA ILE A 58 -15.70 -27.25 14.67
C ILE A 58 -15.27 -25.77 14.65
N ALA A 59 -14.29 -25.47 13.81
CA ALA A 59 -13.65 -24.16 13.77
C ALA A 59 -14.64 -23.04 13.40
N HIS A 60 -14.51 -21.88 14.04
CA HIS A 60 -15.22 -20.67 13.64
C HIS A 60 -14.64 -20.15 12.31
N TYR A 61 -15.50 -19.78 11.37
CA TYR A 61 -15.14 -19.29 10.04
C TYR A 61 -16.06 -18.13 9.65
N ASP A 62 -15.52 -17.13 8.96
CA ASP A 62 -16.33 -16.02 8.43
C ASP A 62 -17.22 -16.47 7.26
N PHE A 63 -18.28 -15.72 6.98
CA PHE A 63 -19.26 -16.06 5.93
C PHE A 63 -18.66 -16.13 4.52
N ASP A 64 -17.59 -15.38 4.23
CA ASP A 64 -16.83 -15.43 2.96
C ASP A 64 -15.77 -16.55 2.91
N SER A 65 -15.64 -17.37 3.96
CA SER A 65 -14.67 -18.48 3.98
C SER A 65 -14.98 -19.54 2.91
N ASN A 66 -13.93 -20.12 2.34
CA ASN A 66 -14.01 -21.16 1.31
C ASN A 66 -15.01 -22.28 1.69
N TRP A 67 -15.99 -22.57 0.83
CA TRP A 67 -17.04 -23.55 1.14
C TRP A 67 -16.50 -24.93 1.51
N ARG A 68 -15.30 -25.33 1.05
CA ARG A 68 -14.69 -26.61 1.41
C ARG A 68 -14.32 -26.73 2.89
N VAL A 69 -14.06 -25.63 3.60
CA VAL A 69 -13.82 -25.67 5.06
C VAL A 69 -15.14 -25.63 5.85
N LYS A 70 -16.14 -24.89 5.38
CA LYS A 70 -17.52 -24.93 5.90
C LYS A 70 -18.14 -26.33 5.75
N ALA A 71 -17.94 -26.98 4.60
CA ALA A 71 -18.38 -28.35 4.33
C ALA A 71 -17.63 -29.40 5.17
N ASN A 72 -16.40 -29.12 5.60
CA ASN A 72 -15.69 -29.93 6.59
C ASN A 72 -16.35 -29.83 7.97
N ASN A 73 -16.76 -28.63 8.40
CA ASN A 73 -17.58 -28.46 9.61
C ASN A 73 -18.93 -29.19 9.50
N LEU A 74 -19.63 -29.09 8.37
CA LEU A 74 -20.86 -29.84 8.10
C LEU A 74 -20.63 -31.36 8.26
N ARG A 75 -19.60 -31.92 7.62
CA ARG A 75 -19.25 -33.35 7.77
C ARG A 75 -18.84 -33.76 9.19
N LYS A 76 -18.42 -32.84 10.07
CA LYS A 76 -18.22 -33.13 11.51
C LYS A 76 -19.57 -33.17 12.24
N LEU A 77 -20.40 -32.15 12.02
CA LEU A 77 -21.76 -32.04 12.57
C LEU A 77 -22.63 -33.25 12.22
N THR A 78 -22.72 -33.60 10.93
CA THR A 78 -23.58 -34.71 10.48
C THR A 78 -23.15 -36.06 11.06
N ARG A 79 -21.84 -36.32 11.21
CA ARG A 79 -21.35 -37.56 11.85
C ARG A 79 -21.70 -37.63 13.33
N SER A 80 -21.41 -36.58 14.10
CA SER A 80 -21.75 -36.59 15.53
C SER A 80 -23.25 -36.49 15.80
N LEU A 81 -24.04 -36.02 14.84
CA LEU A 81 -25.49 -36.22 14.86
C LEU A 81 -25.87 -37.68 14.60
N GLU A 82 -25.30 -38.37 13.60
CA GLU A 82 -25.54 -39.82 13.42
C GLU A 82 -25.21 -40.60 14.71
N GLU A 83 -24.05 -40.34 15.30
CA GLU A 83 -23.59 -40.94 16.56
C GLU A 83 -24.57 -40.65 17.72
N TYR A 84 -24.97 -39.39 17.94
CA TYR A 84 -25.95 -39.02 18.98
C TYR A 84 -27.32 -39.68 18.78
N TYR A 85 -27.80 -39.72 17.54
CA TYR A 85 -29.11 -40.31 17.23
C TYR A 85 -29.12 -41.83 17.45
N GLU A 86 -28.03 -42.53 17.10
CA GLU A 86 -27.89 -43.97 17.27
C GLU A 86 -27.70 -44.34 18.76
N GLU A 87 -26.80 -43.65 19.47
CA GLU A 87 -26.43 -43.99 20.86
C GLU A 87 -27.33 -43.41 21.95
N HIS A 88 -27.94 -42.23 21.74
CA HIS A 88 -28.60 -41.45 22.81
C HIS A 88 -30.09 -41.17 22.53
N VAL A 89 -30.50 -41.12 21.25
CA VAL A 89 -31.92 -41.08 20.83
C VAL A 89 -32.46 -42.49 20.50
N HIS A 90 -31.58 -43.48 20.33
CA HIS A 90 -31.90 -44.86 19.93
C HIS A 90 -32.71 -44.95 18.62
N ARG A 91 -32.45 -44.02 17.68
CA ARG A 91 -33.09 -43.96 16.37
C ARG A 91 -32.05 -43.95 15.25
N ILE A 92 -32.18 -44.89 14.33
CA ILE A 92 -31.38 -44.96 13.11
C ILE A 92 -31.91 -43.92 12.12
N VAL A 93 -31.19 -42.79 12.02
CA VAL A 93 -31.40 -41.72 11.03
C VAL A 93 -30.44 -41.87 9.83
N LYS A 94 -29.45 -42.76 9.94
CA LYS A 94 -28.51 -43.14 8.88
C LYS A 94 -29.24 -43.62 7.62
N ALA A 95 -28.76 -43.22 6.44
CA ALA A 95 -29.36 -43.52 5.13
C ALA A 95 -30.81 -43.01 4.92
N THR A 96 -31.25 -42.01 5.70
CA THR A 96 -32.54 -41.32 5.50
C THR A 96 -32.36 -40.02 4.71
N ARG A 97 -33.45 -39.47 4.16
CA ARG A 97 -33.46 -38.18 3.43
C ARG A 97 -33.13 -36.95 4.29
N LEU A 98 -32.93 -37.11 5.60
CA LEU A 98 -32.44 -36.03 6.47
C LEU A 98 -30.92 -35.93 6.51
N MET A 99 -30.19 -37.04 6.37
CA MET A 99 -28.71 -37.07 6.44
C MET A 99 -28.05 -36.94 5.06
N ASP A 100 -28.83 -37.08 3.99
CA ASP A 100 -28.42 -36.85 2.60
C ASP A 100 -28.29 -35.33 2.32
N PHE A 101 -27.21 -34.71 2.81
CA PHE A 101 -26.90 -33.28 2.64
C PHE A 101 -26.09 -33.02 1.37
N ASP A 102 -26.48 -32.00 0.60
CA ASP A 102 -25.59 -31.46 -0.44
C ASP A 102 -24.59 -30.48 0.20
N GLU A 103 -23.32 -30.89 0.27
CA GLU A 103 -22.22 -30.10 0.85
C GLU A 103 -22.02 -28.73 0.18
N MET A 104 -22.36 -28.59 -1.10
CA MET A 104 -22.18 -27.35 -1.86
C MET A 104 -23.39 -26.42 -1.71
N GLU A 105 -24.62 -26.93 -1.76
CA GLU A 105 -25.84 -26.15 -1.48
C GLU A 105 -25.84 -25.63 -0.03
N PHE A 106 -25.35 -26.40 0.94
CA PHE A 106 -25.28 -25.94 2.34
C PHE A 106 -24.19 -24.88 2.54
N ALA A 107 -22.97 -25.14 2.07
CA ALA A 107 -21.79 -24.37 2.43
C ALA A 107 -21.55 -23.11 1.57
N GLU A 108 -21.90 -23.16 0.28
CA GLU A 108 -21.73 -22.05 -0.65
C GLU A 108 -23.04 -21.27 -0.80
N THR A 109 -24.12 -21.91 -1.25
CA THR A 109 -25.37 -21.20 -1.61
C THR A 109 -26.28 -20.90 -0.41
N GLY A 110 -26.18 -21.68 0.68
CA GLY A 110 -27.03 -21.56 1.86
C GLY A 110 -28.49 -21.91 1.58
N SER A 111 -28.72 -22.95 0.78
CA SER A 111 -30.05 -23.46 0.41
C SER A 111 -30.94 -23.68 1.64
N THR A 112 -32.10 -23.00 1.70
CA THR A 112 -33.01 -23.08 2.86
C THR A 112 -33.47 -24.52 3.13
N LYS A 113 -33.65 -25.31 2.07
CA LYS A 113 -33.91 -26.76 2.11
C LYS A 113 -32.85 -27.56 2.87
N GLU A 114 -31.57 -27.24 2.70
CA GLU A 114 -30.45 -27.93 3.38
C GLU A 114 -30.22 -27.38 4.80
N LEU A 115 -30.35 -26.06 4.99
CA LEU A 115 -30.33 -25.47 6.34
C LEU A 115 -31.50 -25.97 7.20
N LEU A 116 -32.68 -26.22 6.60
CA LEU A 116 -33.85 -26.81 7.25
C LEU A 116 -33.62 -28.25 7.71
N LYS A 117 -32.96 -29.11 6.91
CA LYS A 117 -32.60 -30.46 7.35
C LYS A 117 -31.79 -30.41 8.65
N MET A 118 -30.80 -29.53 8.72
CA MET A 118 -29.96 -29.35 9.91
C MET A 118 -30.76 -28.79 11.09
N ALA A 119 -31.57 -27.74 10.89
CA ALA A 119 -32.42 -27.19 11.95
C ALA A 119 -33.41 -28.23 12.51
N VAL A 120 -34.00 -29.07 11.65
CA VAL A 120 -34.86 -30.19 12.04
C VAL A 120 -34.09 -31.22 12.89
N LEU A 121 -32.87 -31.62 12.49
CA LEU A 121 -32.04 -32.54 13.28
C LEU A 121 -31.63 -31.97 14.64
N VAL A 122 -31.33 -30.67 14.73
CA VAL A 122 -31.03 -30.00 16.01
C VAL A 122 -32.27 -29.97 16.93
N VAL A 123 -33.46 -29.72 16.37
CA VAL A 123 -34.74 -29.84 17.09
C VAL A 123 -34.96 -31.27 17.59
N GLY A 124 -34.74 -32.28 16.76
CA GLY A 124 -34.93 -33.66 17.19
C GLY A 124 -33.90 -34.14 18.22
N ALA A 125 -32.66 -33.64 18.19
CA ALA A 125 -31.70 -33.89 19.26
C ALA A 125 -32.22 -33.35 20.60
N ALA A 126 -32.76 -32.12 20.62
CA ALA A 126 -33.37 -31.54 21.82
C ALA A 126 -34.64 -32.29 22.29
N PHE A 127 -35.51 -32.73 21.37
CA PHE A 127 -36.84 -33.26 21.73
C PHE A 127 -36.99 -34.77 21.72
N LEU A 128 -35.99 -35.53 21.25
CA LEU A 128 -35.96 -36.98 21.30
C LEU A 128 -34.73 -37.50 22.08
N GLY A 129 -33.75 -36.63 22.36
CA GLY A 129 -32.61 -36.92 23.23
C GLY A 129 -32.95 -36.89 24.73
N ARG A 130 -31.95 -37.22 25.55
CA ARG A 130 -32.11 -37.44 27.00
C ARG A 130 -32.49 -36.17 27.77
N THR A 131 -32.20 -34.99 27.22
CA THR A 131 -32.48 -33.67 27.81
C THR A 131 -33.89 -33.13 27.50
N GLN A 132 -34.72 -33.85 26.72
CA GLN A 132 -36.09 -33.48 26.29
C GLN A 132 -36.92 -32.66 27.30
N LYS A 133 -36.94 -33.07 28.56
CA LYS A 133 -37.75 -32.41 29.62
C LYS A 133 -37.46 -30.91 29.75
N GLN A 134 -36.22 -30.49 29.54
CA GLN A 134 -35.82 -29.08 29.64
C GLN A 134 -36.43 -28.22 28.51
N PHE A 135 -36.59 -28.81 27.32
CA PHE A 135 -37.07 -28.11 26.12
C PHE A 135 -38.59 -28.16 25.96
N VAL A 136 -39.25 -29.18 26.50
CA VAL A 136 -40.73 -29.30 26.52
C VAL A 136 -41.36 -28.12 27.25
N ASP A 137 -40.93 -27.83 28.48
CA ASP A 137 -41.47 -26.71 29.26
C ASP A 137 -41.22 -25.37 28.55
N GLY A 138 -40.01 -25.16 28.03
CA GLY A 138 -39.64 -23.95 27.30
C GLY A 138 -40.50 -23.68 26.06
N ILE A 139 -40.90 -24.72 25.32
CA ILE A 139 -41.77 -24.55 24.14
C ILE A 139 -43.16 -24.03 24.48
N THR A 140 -43.73 -24.40 25.63
CA THR A 140 -45.10 -24.00 26.00
C THR A 140 -45.29 -22.49 26.11
N VAL A 141 -44.19 -21.74 26.29
CA VAL A 141 -44.15 -20.28 26.44
C VAL A 141 -44.03 -19.54 25.09
N LEU A 142 -43.66 -20.25 24.00
CA LEU A 142 -43.47 -19.66 22.67
C LEU A 142 -44.78 -19.46 21.90
N ASN A 143 -44.76 -18.64 20.84
CA ASN A 143 -45.89 -18.46 19.91
C ASN A 143 -46.38 -19.84 19.38
N PRO A 144 -47.70 -20.17 19.43
CA PRO A 144 -48.27 -21.39 18.87
C PRO A 144 -47.82 -21.77 17.45
N GLU A 145 -47.52 -20.79 16.58
CA GLU A 145 -46.96 -21.06 15.25
C GLU A 145 -45.58 -21.75 15.32
N VAL A 146 -44.72 -21.29 16.24
CA VAL A 146 -43.39 -21.89 16.50
C VAL A 146 -43.54 -23.25 17.19
N GLN A 147 -44.49 -23.39 18.12
CA GLN A 147 -44.81 -24.69 18.73
C GLN A 147 -45.22 -25.72 17.67
N ASN A 148 -46.08 -25.33 16.74
CA ASN A 148 -46.53 -26.17 15.63
C ASN A 148 -45.39 -26.49 14.63
N GLY A 149 -44.51 -25.53 14.36
CA GLY A 149 -43.31 -25.74 13.54
C GLY A 149 -42.38 -26.80 14.15
N VAL A 150 -42.05 -26.69 15.43
CA VAL A 150 -41.24 -27.69 16.14
C VAL A 150 -41.94 -29.05 16.21
N MET A 151 -43.25 -29.09 16.52
CA MET A 151 -44.00 -30.35 16.53
C MET A 151 -44.02 -31.03 15.14
N THR A 152 -44.07 -30.23 14.06
CA THR A 152 -43.95 -30.71 12.68
C THR A 152 -42.56 -31.28 12.40
N ALA A 153 -41.48 -30.64 12.88
CA ALA A 153 -40.11 -31.13 12.74
C ALA A 153 -39.86 -32.44 13.53
N ILE A 154 -40.33 -32.54 14.78
CA ILE A 154 -40.25 -33.76 15.60
C ILE A 154 -40.97 -34.91 14.89
N LYS A 155 -42.22 -34.68 14.44
CA LYS A 155 -42.98 -35.68 13.69
C LYS A 155 -42.26 -36.07 12.41
N TYR A 156 -41.71 -35.12 11.65
CA TYR A 156 -40.99 -35.41 10.42
C TYR A 156 -39.76 -36.31 10.65
N ILE A 157 -39.07 -36.19 11.79
CA ILE A 157 -38.00 -37.13 12.17
C ILE A 157 -38.57 -38.51 12.54
N MET A 158 -39.64 -38.57 13.33
CA MET A 158 -40.27 -39.84 13.69
C MET A 158 -40.77 -40.61 12.46
N ASP A 159 -41.42 -39.93 11.51
CA ASP A 159 -41.92 -40.49 10.25
C ASP A 159 -40.80 -40.94 9.29
N ASN A 160 -39.56 -40.45 9.47
CA ASN A 160 -38.40 -40.75 8.60
C ASN A 160 -37.25 -41.52 9.28
N SER A 161 -37.41 -41.99 10.52
CA SER A 161 -36.38 -42.74 11.27
C SER A 161 -36.89 -44.11 11.74
N LYS A 162 -35.97 -45.03 12.04
CA LYS A 162 -36.31 -46.33 12.63
C LYS A 162 -35.86 -46.39 14.08
N GLU A 163 -36.62 -47.06 14.94
CA GLU A 163 -36.19 -47.37 16.31
C GLU A 163 -35.19 -48.53 16.29
N SER A 164 -34.20 -48.50 17.18
CA SER A 164 -33.15 -49.51 17.27
C SER A 164 -33.54 -50.65 18.21
N GLU A 165 -33.83 -51.83 17.65
CA GLU A 165 -34.21 -53.01 18.44
C GLU A 165 -33.04 -53.54 19.28
N THR A 166 -33.21 -53.58 20.61
CA THR A 166 -32.30 -54.28 21.54
C THR A 166 -33.11 -55.22 22.45
N LEU A 167 -32.61 -56.45 22.62
CA LEU A 167 -33.38 -57.60 23.11
C LEU A 167 -33.33 -57.78 24.64
N ILE A 168 -34.46 -57.69 25.35
CA ILE A 168 -34.62 -58.29 26.70
C ILE A 168 -36.04 -58.88 26.88
N SER A 169 -36.09 -60.13 27.37
CA SER A 169 -37.24 -60.94 27.84
C SER A 169 -36.63 -62.16 28.58
N PRO A 170 -37.27 -62.89 29.54
CA PRO A 170 -38.71 -63.07 29.81
C PRO A 170 -39.10 -63.15 31.31
N VAL A 171 -40.32 -63.66 31.64
CA VAL A 171 -40.61 -64.78 32.59
C VAL A 171 -42.13 -64.94 32.85
N GLU A 172 -42.59 -66.18 33.09
CA GLU A 172 -43.99 -66.59 33.34
C GLU A 172 -44.33 -66.81 34.84
N ALA A 173 -45.61 -66.94 35.21
CA ALA A 173 -46.04 -67.45 36.53
C ALA A 173 -47.50 -67.98 36.60
N LEU A 174 -47.71 -69.26 36.96
CA LEU A 174 -48.92 -69.92 37.53
C LEU A 174 -48.62 -71.43 37.69
N PRO A 175 -49.03 -72.15 38.78
CA PRO A 175 -50.39 -72.75 38.89
C PRO A 175 -50.90 -73.03 40.33
N ASP A 176 -52.10 -73.66 40.55
CA ASP A 176 -52.31 -74.68 41.62
C ASP A 176 -53.65 -75.52 41.63
N SER A 177 -53.56 -76.75 42.17
CA SER A 177 -54.46 -77.63 42.99
C SER A 177 -55.94 -78.06 42.71
N ASN A 178 -56.10 -79.35 42.40
CA ASN A 178 -56.92 -80.46 43.02
C ASN A 178 -58.14 -80.21 43.98
N ASN A 179 -59.25 -80.97 43.87
CA ASN A 179 -59.52 -82.29 44.56
C ASN A 179 -61.03 -82.76 44.50
N SER A 180 -61.33 -83.94 45.09
CA SER A 180 -62.45 -84.91 44.91
C SER A 180 -63.59 -84.91 45.97
N GLY A 181 -64.59 -85.81 45.85
CA GLY A 181 -65.28 -86.40 47.03
C GLY A 181 -66.67 -87.08 46.90
N ALA A 182 -66.77 -88.33 47.42
CA ALA A 182 -67.95 -88.96 48.10
C ALA A 182 -69.28 -89.24 47.34
N SER A 183 -70.18 -90.18 47.74
CA SER A 183 -70.14 -91.42 48.56
C SER A 183 -71.46 -92.24 48.37
N GLY A 184 -71.55 -93.51 48.80
CA GLY A 184 -72.68 -94.44 48.53
C GLY A 184 -73.51 -94.90 49.75
N ARG A 185 -74.43 -95.88 49.56
CA ARG A 185 -75.17 -96.57 50.65
C ARG A 185 -75.98 -97.83 50.24
N SER A 186 -75.95 -98.86 51.11
CA SER A 186 -77.01 -99.82 51.54
C SER A 186 -78.22 -100.07 50.59
N GLY A 187 -78.63 -101.29 50.24
CA GLY A 187 -78.37 -102.61 50.83
C GLY A 187 -79.48 -103.01 51.83
N GLU A 188 -79.99 -104.24 51.89
CA GLU A 188 -79.55 -105.52 51.26
C GLU A 188 -80.68 -106.57 51.11
N ASP A 189 -80.48 -107.62 50.28
CA ASP A 189 -81.31 -108.84 50.24
C ASP A 189 -80.53 -110.07 49.72
N SER A 190 -80.52 -111.20 50.42
CA SER A 190 -79.48 -112.24 50.29
C SER A 190 -79.61 -113.18 49.08
N ALA A 191 -80.80 -113.31 48.49
CA ALA A 191 -80.99 -114.04 47.23
C ALA A 191 -80.60 -113.18 46.03
N GLY A 192 -81.00 -111.90 46.02
CA GLY A 192 -80.58 -110.93 44.99
C GLY A 192 -79.06 -110.70 45.01
N ARG A 193 -78.42 -110.79 46.18
CA ARG A 193 -76.97 -110.66 46.36
C ARG A 193 -76.15 -111.69 45.58
N LEU A 194 -76.66 -112.89 45.30
CA LEU A 194 -75.95 -113.86 44.45
C LEU A 194 -75.99 -113.49 42.97
N ASP A 195 -77.13 -113.01 42.47
CA ASP A 195 -77.29 -112.57 41.09
C ASP A 195 -76.59 -111.21 40.84
N SER A 196 -76.54 -110.33 41.86
CA SER A 196 -75.72 -109.11 41.80
C SER A 196 -74.23 -109.43 41.82
N LEU A 197 -73.75 -110.32 42.71
CA LEU A 197 -72.34 -110.74 42.72
C LEU A 197 -71.92 -111.44 41.42
N ALA A 198 -72.85 -112.10 40.72
CA ALA A 198 -72.61 -112.68 39.40
C ALA A 198 -72.47 -111.61 38.30
N LYS A 199 -73.30 -110.56 38.32
CA LYS A 199 -73.20 -109.40 37.42
C LYS A 199 -71.94 -108.58 37.70
N GLU A 200 -71.67 -108.30 38.97
CA GLU A 200 -70.44 -107.64 39.44
C GLU A 200 -69.19 -108.44 39.02
N ASN A 201 -69.20 -109.78 39.08
CA ASN A 201 -68.12 -110.60 38.54
C ASN A 201 -67.98 -110.53 37.01
N PHE A 202 -69.06 -110.28 36.28
CA PHE A 202 -69.02 -110.11 34.82
C PHE A 202 -68.49 -108.72 34.45
N GLU A 203 -68.98 -107.67 35.11
CA GLU A 203 -68.54 -106.28 34.99
C GLU A 203 -67.05 -106.15 35.35
N LEU A 204 -66.61 -106.68 36.49
CA LEU A 204 -65.19 -106.69 36.88
C LEU A 204 -64.27 -107.46 35.92
N ARG A 205 -64.79 -108.48 35.21
CA ARG A 205 -64.05 -109.16 34.14
C ARG A 205 -63.96 -108.29 32.89
N GLN A 206 -65.05 -107.66 32.48
CA GLN A 206 -65.07 -106.73 31.36
C GLN A 206 -64.15 -105.52 31.61
N ASP A 207 -64.15 -104.97 32.82
CA ASP A 207 -63.26 -103.88 33.23
C ASP A 207 -61.80 -104.33 33.22
N ARG A 208 -61.48 -105.50 33.79
CA ARG A 208 -60.13 -106.11 33.71
C ARG A 208 -59.67 -106.23 32.26
N ASP A 209 -60.48 -106.81 31.39
CA ASP A 209 -60.13 -107.04 29.98
C ASP A 209 -59.93 -105.71 29.24
N SER A 210 -60.69 -104.66 29.62
CA SER A 210 -60.48 -103.30 29.11
C SER A 210 -59.20 -102.63 29.62
N LEU A 211 -58.79 -102.92 30.86
CA LEU A 211 -57.56 -102.41 31.48
C LEU A 211 -56.32 -103.14 30.95
N GLU A 212 -56.41 -104.45 30.70
CA GLU A 212 -55.37 -105.22 30.01
C GLU A 212 -55.15 -104.68 28.58
N LEU A 213 -56.22 -104.36 27.84
CA LEU A 213 -56.13 -103.71 26.52
C LEU A 213 -55.54 -102.29 26.58
N GLN A 214 -55.87 -101.50 27.60
CA GLN A 214 -55.26 -100.18 27.83
C GLN A 214 -53.77 -100.28 28.17
N LEU A 215 -53.38 -101.23 29.03
CA LEU A 215 -51.98 -101.49 29.38
C LEU A 215 -51.16 -101.89 28.15
N GLU A 216 -51.70 -102.75 27.29
CA GLU A 216 -50.98 -103.18 26.09
C GLU A 216 -50.84 -102.05 25.06
N LYS A 217 -51.89 -101.23 24.89
CA LYS A 217 -51.80 -100.01 24.08
C LYS A 217 -50.77 -99.01 24.63
N VAL A 218 -50.69 -98.83 25.96
CA VAL A 218 -49.68 -97.97 26.60
C VAL A 218 -48.27 -98.54 26.41
N ARG A 219 -48.08 -99.87 26.47
CA ARG A 219 -46.80 -100.53 26.16
C ARG A 219 -46.38 -100.32 24.70
N GLU A 220 -47.30 -100.49 23.75
CA GLU A 220 -47.04 -100.27 22.32
C GLU A 220 -46.70 -98.80 22.04
N GLN A 221 -47.41 -97.85 22.65
CA GLN A 221 -47.07 -96.42 22.58
C GLN A 221 -45.70 -96.11 23.21
N LEU A 222 -45.38 -96.71 24.37
CA LEU A 222 -44.08 -96.54 25.03
C LEU A 222 -42.95 -97.08 24.15
N TYR A 223 -43.10 -98.28 23.59
CA TYR A 223 -42.13 -98.89 22.69
C TYR A 223 -41.97 -98.12 21.38
N GLY A 224 -43.05 -97.55 20.84
CA GLY A 224 -43.01 -96.66 19.67
C GLY A 224 -42.27 -95.34 19.94
N LEU A 225 -42.35 -94.81 21.16
CA LEU A 225 -41.62 -93.61 21.59
C LEU A 225 -40.14 -93.90 21.90
N THR A 226 -39.81 -94.98 22.60
CA THR A 226 -38.42 -95.36 22.90
C THR A 226 -37.70 -96.04 21.73
N LYS A 227 -38.45 -96.53 20.73
CA LYS A 227 -37.95 -97.40 19.64
C LYS A 227 -37.17 -98.63 20.14
N GLY A 228 -37.51 -99.12 21.32
CA GLY A 228 -36.83 -100.24 21.96
C GLY A 228 -35.48 -99.92 22.60
N LYS A 229 -35.03 -98.66 22.61
CA LYS A 229 -33.90 -98.24 23.45
C LYS A 229 -34.22 -98.39 24.94
N SER A 230 -33.20 -98.68 25.75
CA SER A 230 -33.33 -98.65 27.22
C SER A 230 -33.30 -97.22 27.76
N VAL A 231 -33.67 -97.03 29.03
CA VAL A 231 -33.61 -95.70 29.68
C VAL A 231 -32.15 -95.24 29.79
N GLU A 232 -31.25 -96.15 30.13
CA GLU A 232 -29.81 -95.94 30.25
C GLU A 232 -29.17 -95.49 28.91
N GLU A 233 -29.66 -96.00 27.77
CA GLU A 233 -29.19 -95.56 26.45
C GLU A 233 -29.63 -94.11 26.13
N PHE A 234 -30.80 -93.68 26.59
CA PHE A 234 -31.22 -92.27 26.49
C PHE A 234 -30.48 -91.37 27.48
N GLU A 235 -30.18 -91.85 28.70
CA GLU A 235 -29.34 -91.13 29.65
C GLU A 235 -27.92 -90.95 29.12
N GLN A 236 -27.34 -91.98 28.49
CA GLN A 236 -26.04 -91.90 27.83
C GLN A 236 -26.07 -90.90 26.66
N ASP A 237 -27.06 -90.97 25.75
CA ASP A 237 -27.24 -89.98 24.68
C ASP A 237 -27.34 -88.54 25.22
N LEU A 238 -28.04 -88.35 26.35
CA LEU A 238 -28.19 -87.04 27.00
C LEU A 238 -26.90 -86.54 27.65
N VAL A 239 -26.05 -87.42 28.20
CA VAL A 239 -24.72 -87.07 28.69
C VAL A 239 -23.80 -86.69 27.53
N ASP A 240 -23.78 -87.52 26.48
CA ASP A 240 -23.05 -87.28 25.23
C ASP A 240 -23.41 -85.93 24.58
N LEU A 241 -24.70 -85.58 24.56
CA LEU A 241 -25.21 -84.30 24.05
C LEU A 241 -24.82 -83.13 24.97
N ARG A 242 -24.83 -83.30 26.29
CA ARG A 242 -24.37 -82.27 27.25
C ARG A 242 -22.87 -81.99 27.11
N GLU A 243 -22.03 -83.01 26.93
CA GLU A 243 -20.59 -82.83 26.71
C GLU A 243 -20.32 -82.15 25.36
N LYS A 244 -20.99 -82.59 24.29
CA LYS A 244 -20.91 -81.95 22.96
C LYS A 244 -21.37 -80.49 23.01
N LYS A 245 -22.42 -80.18 23.79
CA LYS A 245 -22.88 -78.81 24.04
C LYS A 245 -21.81 -77.99 24.75
N LEU A 246 -21.30 -78.45 25.90
CA LEU A 246 -20.26 -77.78 26.68
C LEU A 246 -18.99 -77.49 25.86
N ARG A 247 -18.58 -78.44 25.01
CA ARG A 247 -17.44 -78.25 24.10
C ARG A 247 -17.71 -77.19 23.04
N LEU A 248 -18.92 -77.16 22.46
CA LEU A 248 -19.31 -76.13 21.50
C LEU A 248 -19.45 -74.75 22.17
N GLU A 249 -19.99 -74.68 23.39
CA GLU A 249 -20.04 -73.45 24.19
C GLU A 249 -18.63 -72.89 24.46
N GLY A 250 -17.67 -73.76 24.81
CA GLY A 250 -16.26 -73.38 24.94
C GLY A 250 -15.63 -72.87 23.64
N GLN A 251 -15.89 -73.54 22.51
CA GLN A 251 -15.39 -73.11 21.19
C GLN A 251 -16.01 -71.79 20.72
N VAL A 252 -17.29 -71.54 21.02
CA VAL A 252 -17.94 -70.25 20.75
C VAL A 252 -17.22 -69.14 21.50
N ILE A 253 -17.04 -69.28 22.82
CA ILE A 253 -16.32 -68.29 23.65
C ILE A 253 -14.89 -68.05 23.14
N GLU A 254 -14.16 -69.11 22.76
CA GLU A 254 -12.82 -68.99 22.18
C GLU A 254 -12.85 -68.14 20.90
N THR A 255 -13.74 -68.45 19.94
CA THR A 255 -13.88 -67.67 18.71
C THR A 255 -14.41 -66.24 18.91
N GLU A 256 -15.23 -66.01 19.94
CA GLU A 256 -15.69 -64.67 20.33
C GLU A 256 -14.51 -63.83 20.84
N THR A 257 -13.65 -64.37 21.70
CA THR A 257 -12.45 -63.66 22.16
C THR A 257 -11.43 -63.42 21.05
N GLU A 258 -11.25 -64.35 20.10
CA GLU A 258 -10.44 -64.10 18.90
C GLU A 258 -11.04 -62.98 18.03
N MET A 259 -12.36 -62.94 17.88
CA MET A 259 -13.07 -61.90 17.13
C MET A 259 -12.92 -60.52 17.79
N GLU A 260 -13.02 -60.42 19.11
CA GLU A 260 -12.77 -59.19 19.86
C GLU A 260 -11.31 -58.71 19.72
N LEU A 261 -10.33 -59.61 19.84
CA LEU A 261 -8.91 -59.27 19.65
C LEU A 261 -8.60 -58.81 18.23
N LEU A 262 -9.19 -59.46 17.21
CA LEU A 262 -9.06 -59.04 15.82
C LEU A 262 -9.75 -57.70 15.56
N LYS A 263 -10.93 -57.47 16.14
CA LYS A 263 -11.65 -56.18 16.06
C LYS A 263 -10.82 -55.05 16.68
N GLY A 264 -10.33 -55.21 17.91
CA GLY A 264 -9.48 -54.22 18.57
C GLY A 264 -8.18 -53.93 17.79
N LYS A 265 -7.64 -54.92 17.08
CA LYS A 265 -6.50 -54.72 16.16
C LYS A 265 -6.89 -53.94 14.89
N ILE A 266 -8.07 -54.19 14.33
CA ILE A 266 -8.62 -53.40 13.21
C ILE A 266 -8.84 -51.95 13.64
N ASP A 267 -9.43 -51.73 14.81
CA ASP A 267 -9.69 -50.40 15.37
C ASP A 267 -8.37 -49.64 15.65
N SER A 268 -7.35 -50.31 16.20
CA SER A 268 -6.01 -49.74 16.37
C SER A 268 -5.36 -49.35 15.03
N MET A 269 -5.44 -50.20 14.00
CA MET A 269 -4.92 -49.86 12.67
C MET A 269 -5.77 -48.77 11.98
N ALA A 270 -7.06 -48.66 12.27
CA ALA A 270 -7.91 -47.58 11.77
C ALA A 270 -7.48 -46.23 12.38
N GLN A 271 -7.21 -46.18 13.69
CA GLN A 271 -6.69 -44.99 14.36
C GLN A 271 -5.30 -44.60 13.82
N GLU A 272 -4.37 -45.55 13.65
CA GLU A 272 -3.07 -45.27 13.03
C GLU A 272 -3.20 -44.69 11.61
N ASN A 273 -4.18 -45.17 10.83
CA ASN A 273 -4.45 -44.63 9.50
C ASN A 273 -5.04 -43.22 9.53
N GLU A 274 -5.92 -42.88 10.47
CA GLU A 274 -6.42 -41.50 10.63
C GLU A 274 -5.33 -40.56 11.17
N ASP A 275 -4.48 -41.01 12.09
CA ASP A 275 -3.30 -40.27 12.55
C ASP A 275 -2.33 -39.97 11.41
N LEU A 276 -2.08 -40.93 10.52
CA LEU A 276 -1.26 -40.74 9.32
C LEU A 276 -1.92 -39.80 8.31
N LYS A 277 -3.23 -39.93 8.05
CA LYS A 277 -3.99 -38.97 7.22
C LYS A 277 -3.94 -37.56 7.81
N SER A 278 -4.04 -37.41 9.12
CA SER A 278 -3.94 -36.14 9.84
C SER A 278 -2.55 -35.51 9.66
N LYS A 279 -1.48 -36.30 9.84
CA LYS A 279 -0.08 -35.85 9.60
C LYS A 279 0.14 -35.43 8.13
N ILE A 280 -0.38 -36.19 7.16
CA ILE A 280 -0.34 -35.81 5.73
C ILE A 280 -1.14 -34.52 5.48
N GLY A 281 -2.28 -34.35 6.15
CA GLY A 281 -3.07 -33.12 6.12
C GLY A 281 -2.31 -31.90 6.68
N GLN A 282 -1.54 -32.09 7.74
CA GLN A 282 -0.67 -31.06 8.34
C GLN A 282 0.57 -30.74 7.49
N MET A 283 1.05 -31.68 6.67
CA MET A 283 2.17 -31.46 5.75
C MET A 283 1.79 -30.61 4.51
N ARG A 284 0.56 -30.74 4.00
CA ARG A 284 0.13 -30.02 2.78
C ARG A 284 0.25 -28.49 2.84
N PRO A 285 -0.12 -27.79 3.93
CA PRO A 285 0.12 -26.35 4.07
C PRO A 285 1.59 -25.97 3.80
N PHE A 286 2.54 -26.74 4.33
CA PHE A 286 3.97 -26.52 4.08
C PHE A 286 4.35 -26.83 2.62
N GLU A 287 3.78 -27.87 1.99
CA GLU A 287 4.01 -28.14 0.55
C GLU A 287 3.51 -27.01 -0.36
N ASP A 288 2.39 -26.37 -0.03
CA ASP A 288 1.86 -25.21 -0.75
C ASP A 288 2.65 -23.93 -0.43
N GLU A 289 3.18 -23.77 0.79
CA GLU A 289 4.11 -22.69 1.16
C GLU A 289 5.46 -22.82 0.44
N PHE A 290 6.08 -24.02 0.44
CA PHE A 290 7.27 -24.34 -0.37
C PHE A 290 7.04 -24.22 -1.88
N ARG A 291 5.78 -24.18 -2.34
CA ARG A 291 5.45 -23.83 -3.73
C ARG A 291 5.45 -22.31 -3.91
N ARG A 292 4.69 -21.57 -3.09
CA ARG A 292 4.67 -20.09 -3.12
C ARG A 292 6.06 -19.47 -3.02
N LEU A 293 6.88 -19.92 -2.07
CA LEU A 293 8.25 -19.44 -1.88
C LEU A 293 9.17 -19.76 -3.07
N ARG A 294 8.93 -20.87 -3.78
CA ARG A 294 9.66 -21.22 -5.01
C ARG A 294 9.25 -20.33 -6.17
N ASP A 295 7.95 -20.08 -6.30
CA ASP A 295 7.38 -19.23 -7.34
C ASP A 295 7.84 -17.76 -7.14
N GLU A 296 7.88 -17.27 -5.89
CA GLU A 296 8.46 -15.98 -5.51
C GLU A 296 9.97 -15.90 -5.81
N VAL A 297 10.75 -16.94 -5.47
CA VAL A 297 12.18 -17.01 -5.81
C VAL A 297 12.42 -16.99 -7.33
N GLU A 298 11.53 -17.58 -8.13
CA GLU A 298 11.63 -17.52 -9.59
C GLU A 298 11.23 -16.13 -10.13
N GLU A 299 10.20 -15.48 -9.56
CA GLU A 299 9.87 -14.09 -9.87
C GLU A 299 11.05 -13.15 -9.54
N LEU A 300 11.75 -13.39 -8.43
CA LEU A 300 12.97 -12.67 -8.06
C LEU A 300 14.12 -12.92 -9.05
N ARG A 301 14.29 -14.13 -9.59
CA ARG A 301 15.27 -14.40 -10.67
C ARG A 301 14.94 -13.66 -11.96
N VAL A 302 13.67 -13.58 -12.35
CA VAL A 302 13.24 -12.80 -13.52
C VAL A 302 13.55 -11.32 -13.29
N LYS A 303 13.22 -10.78 -12.11
CA LYS A 303 13.57 -9.40 -11.72
C LYS A 303 15.08 -9.16 -11.73
N GLU A 304 15.90 -10.08 -11.23
CA GLU A 304 17.37 -10.00 -11.27
C GLU A 304 17.89 -9.96 -12.70
N ALA A 305 17.38 -10.83 -13.59
CA ALA A 305 17.75 -10.86 -15.00
C ALA A 305 17.37 -9.56 -15.73
N ASP A 306 16.24 -8.93 -15.39
CA ASP A 306 15.85 -7.63 -15.95
C ASP A 306 16.66 -6.46 -15.37
N HIS A 307 17.02 -6.50 -14.08
CA HIS A 307 17.97 -5.55 -13.50
C HIS A 307 19.36 -5.65 -14.18
N ALA A 308 19.83 -6.86 -14.49
CA ALA A 308 21.09 -7.06 -15.21
C ALA A 308 21.05 -6.47 -16.64
N LYS A 309 19.93 -6.63 -17.37
CA LYS A 309 19.71 -5.99 -18.69
C LYS A 309 19.71 -4.45 -18.56
N LEU A 310 19.01 -3.92 -17.56
CA LEU A 310 18.92 -2.47 -17.32
C LEU A 310 20.28 -1.88 -16.93
N GLN A 311 21.07 -2.58 -16.11
CA GLN A 311 22.43 -2.20 -15.74
C GLN A 311 23.39 -2.26 -16.95
N GLN A 312 23.24 -3.24 -17.84
CA GLN A 312 23.99 -3.29 -19.11
C GLN A 312 23.63 -2.09 -20.02
N ALA A 313 22.34 -1.76 -20.16
CA ALA A 313 21.89 -0.61 -20.92
C ALA A 313 22.40 0.72 -20.31
N TYR A 314 22.38 0.85 -18.99
CA TYR A 314 22.95 1.99 -18.27
C TYR A 314 24.44 2.15 -18.53
N GLU A 315 25.25 1.08 -18.44
CA GLU A 315 26.70 1.19 -18.69
C GLU A 315 26.99 1.50 -20.17
N GLN A 316 26.18 1.02 -21.12
CA GLN A 316 26.26 1.43 -22.53
C GLN A 316 25.97 2.91 -22.72
N LEU A 317 24.92 3.46 -22.11
CA LEU A 317 24.58 4.89 -22.17
C LEU A 317 25.65 5.75 -21.48
N LYS A 318 26.17 5.30 -20.33
CA LYS A 318 27.26 5.92 -19.58
C LYS A 318 28.57 5.95 -20.37
N ASN A 319 28.87 4.92 -21.16
CA ASN A 319 30.03 4.94 -22.06
C ASN A 319 29.81 5.90 -23.24
N LYS A 320 28.66 5.84 -23.93
CA LYS A 320 28.30 6.83 -24.98
C LYS A 320 28.36 8.29 -24.49
N ALA A 321 28.01 8.54 -23.22
CA ALA A 321 28.12 9.86 -22.60
C ALA A 321 29.58 10.31 -22.35
N LYS A 322 30.50 9.37 -22.03
CA LYS A 322 31.95 9.63 -21.99
C LYS A 322 32.48 9.90 -23.39
N ASP A 323 32.12 9.08 -24.37
CA ASP A 323 32.56 9.20 -25.76
C ASP A 323 32.15 10.57 -26.32
N SER A 324 30.88 10.95 -26.17
CA SER A 324 30.38 12.30 -26.48
C SER A 324 31.07 13.43 -25.68
N SER A 325 31.67 13.14 -24.53
CA SER A 325 32.50 14.11 -23.78
C SER A 325 33.93 14.21 -24.33
N ASN A 326 34.48 13.11 -24.85
CA ASN A 326 35.76 13.08 -25.56
C ASN A 326 35.61 13.83 -26.90
N ASP A 327 34.56 13.55 -27.68
CA ASP A 327 34.23 14.26 -28.92
C ASP A 327 34.17 15.78 -28.70
N ARG A 328 33.51 16.23 -27.63
CA ARG A 328 33.44 17.66 -27.26
C ARG A 328 34.80 18.24 -26.89
N ALA A 329 35.69 17.47 -26.24
CA ALA A 329 37.05 17.92 -25.95
C ALA A 329 37.90 18.00 -27.24
N GLU A 330 37.79 17.03 -28.15
CA GLU A 330 38.46 17.06 -29.45
C GLU A 330 37.97 18.23 -30.31
N LEU A 331 36.66 18.50 -30.34
CA LEU A 331 36.08 19.66 -31.04
C LEU A 331 36.58 21.00 -30.48
N LEU A 332 36.83 21.11 -29.16
CA LEU A 332 37.45 22.30 -28.57
C LEU A 332 38.92 22.45 -29.02
N VAL A 333 39.69 21.36 -29.02
CA VAL A 333 41.09 21.37 -29.50
C VAL A 333 41.17 21.69 -31.00
N LEU A 334 40.24 21.17 -31.81
CA LEU A 334 40.14 21.48 -33.23
C LEU A 334 39.71 22.94 -33.48
N ARG A 335 38.77 23.48 -32.68
CA ARG A 335 38.38 24.90 -32.73
C ARG A 335 39.58 25.80 -32.45
N GLU A 336 40.37 25.53 -31.42
CA GLU A 336 41.53 26.36 -31.08
C GLU A 336 42.64 26.25 -32.15
N LYS A 337 42.85 25.06 -32.74
CA LYS A 337 43.73 24.90 -33.90
C LYS A 337 43.27 25.74 -35.10
N VAL A 338 41.98 25.69 -35.46
CA VAL A 338 41.40 26.50 -36.55
C VAL A 338 41.56 27.99 -36.28
N LYS A 339 41.29 28.44 -35.05
CA LYS A 339 41.53 29.82 -34.62
C LYS A 339 43.00 30.22 -34.81
N SER A 340 43.95 29.40 -34.34
CA SER A 340 45.39 29.69 -34.50
C SER A 340 45.84 29.74 -35.96
N TYR A 341 45.23 28.95 -36.86
CA TYR A 341 45.48 29.05 -38.30
C TYR A 341 44.89 30.31 -38.93
N VAL A 342 43.72 30.78 -38.46
CA VAL A 342 43.15 32.07 -38.90
C VAL A 342 44.01 33.25 -38.43
N GLU A 343 44.45 33.24 -37.17
CA GLU A 343 45.37 34.25 -36.62
C GLU A 343 46.71 34.28 -37.38
N HIS A 344 47.29 33.11 -37.67
CA HIS A 344 48.49 33.01 -38.50
C HIS A 344 48.26 33.48 -39.94
N GLY A 345 47.10 33.17 -40.53
CA GLY A 345 46.69 33.68 -41.85
C GLY A 345 46.60 35.22 -41.87
N MET A 346 46.00 35.83 -40.85
CA MET A 346 45.93 37.29 -40.72
C MET A 346 47.31 37.94 -40.62
N LEU A 347 48.23 37.34 -39.84
CA LEU A 347 49.62 37.80 -39.75
C LEU A 347 50.35 37.73 -41.10
N LEU A 348 50.16 36.64 -41.87
CA LEU A 348 50.71 36.50 -43.21
C LEU A 348 50.11 37.51 -44.21
N GLU A 349 48.82 37.81 -44.12
CA GLU A 349 48.20 38.88 -44.90
C GLU A 349 48.76 40.25 -44.55
N ASP A 350 48.98 40.56 -43.27
CA ASP A 350 49.56 41.83 -42.83
C ASP A 350 51.02 41.98 -43.28
N GLU A 351 51.83 40.92 -43.25
CA GLU A 351 53.15 40.92 -43.88
C GLU A 351 53.07 41.06 -45.41
N GLN A 352 52.02 40.55 -46.05
CA GLN A 352 51.76 40.79 -47.48
C GLN A 352 51.33 42.24 -47.76
N ARG A 353 50.54 42.88 -46.88
CA ARG A 353 50.17 44.30 -46.94
C ARG A 353 51.41 45.19 -46.78
N LYS A 354 52.26 44.92 -45.78
CA LYS A 354 53.57 45.58 -45.61
C LYS A 354 54.45 45.41 -46.85
N ASN A 355 54.55 44.19 -47.40
CA ASN A 355 55.28 43.92 -48.64
C ASN A 355 54.75 44.72 -49.84
N LYS A 356 53.43 44.81 -50.01
CA LYS A 356 52.81 45.64 -51.07
C LYS A 356 53.21 47.12 -50.89
N THR A 357 53.11 47.67 -49.69
CA THR A 357 53.52 49.04 -49.38
C THR A 357 55.01 49.28 -49.67
N LEU A 358 55.90 48.37 -49.23
CA LEU A 358 57.34 48.45 -49.49
C LEU A 358 57.66 48.36 -50.99
N ARG A 359 56.93 47.56 -51.77
CA ARG A 359 57.06 47.51 -53.24
C ARG A 359 56.63 48.82 -53.90
N THR A 360 55.53 49.43 -53.44
CA THR A 360 55.09 50.75 -53.94
C THR A 360 56.11 51.84 -53.61
N GLN A 361 56.65 51.85 -52.38
CA GLN A 361 57.73 52.76 -51.99
C GLN A 361 58.99 52.55 -52.84
N MET A 362 59.46 51.31 -52.99
CA MET A 362 60.58 50.95 -53.87
C MET A 362 60.32 51.35 -55.34
N GLY A 363 59.08 51.22 -55.82
CA GLY A 363 58.64 51.72 -57.12
C GLY A 363 58.78 53.25 -57.25
N SER A 364 58.33 54.01 -56.25
CA SER A 364 58.49 55.47 -56.23
C SER A 364 59.95 55.92 -56.13
N TYR A 365 60.78 55.24 -55.32
CA TYR A 365 62.22 55.51 -55.26
C TYR A 365 62.92 55.17 -56.57
N LYS A 366 62.52 54.10 -57.27
CA LYS A 366 63.01 53.78 -58.61
C LYS A 366 62.59 54.85 -59.63
N ALA A 367 61.33 55.28 -59.62
CA ALA A 367 60.83 56.33 -60.51
C ALA A 367 61.57 57.67 -60.28
N LEU A 368 61.79 58.06 -59.02
CA LEU A 368 62.60 59.24 -58.65
C LEU A 368 64.06 59.09 -59.10
N SER A 369 64.65 57.91 -58.95
CA SER A 369 66.01 57.62 -59.45
C SER A 369 66.08 57.77 -60.97
N GLU A 370 65.14 57.20 -61.72
CA GLU A 370 65.05 57.35 -63.18
C GLU A 370 64.71 58.80 -63.61
N GLU A 371 64.01 59.58 -62.79
CA GLU A 371 63.82 61.02 -63.02
C GLU A 371 65.15 61.77 -62.84
N LYS A 372 65.91 61.49 -61.79
CA LYS A 372 67.22 62.09 -61.56
C LYS A 372 68.27 61.68 -62.60
N THR A 373 68.22 60.47 -63.15
CA THR A 373 69.04 60.14 -64.33
C THR A 373 68.59 60.96 -65.55
N ARG A 374 67.30 61.05 -65.85
CA ARG A 374 66.78 61.88 -66.97
C ARG A 374 67.07 63.37 -66.81
N GLU A 375 67.16 63.90 -65.59
CA GLU A 375 67.65 65.25 -65.33
C GLU A 375 69.16 65.36 -65.58
N ASN A 376 69.94 64.39 -65.11
CA ASN A 376 71.38 64.34 -65.34
C ASN A 376 71.71 64.24 -66.83
N ASP A 377 70.98 63.44 -67.60
CA ASP A 377 71.11 63.31 -69.06
C ASP A 377 70.82 64.65 -69.77
N LYS A 378 69.81 65.41 -69.32
CA LYS A 378 69.53 66.77 -69.81
C LYS A 378 70.63 67.76 -69.45
N LEU A 379 71.26 67.60 -68.28
CA LEU A 379 72.39 68.43 -67.86
C LEU A 379 73.65 68.11 -68.67
N ILE A 380 73.92 66.83 -68.94
CA ILE A 380 75.00 66.37 -69.83
C ILE A 380 74.79 66.98 -71.24
N LEU A 381 73.62 66.80 -71.86
CA LEU A 381 73.31 67.39 -73.17
C LEU A 381 73.43 68.93 -73.19
N LYS A 382 73.21 69.59 -72.05
CA LYS A 382 73.41 71.04 -71.90
C LYS A 382 74.90 71.39 -71.76
N VAL A 383 75.69 70.58 -71.05
CA VAL A 383 77.16 70.70 -70.99
C VAL A 383 77.74 70.48 -72.38
N ASP A 384 77.43 69.37 -73.06
CA ASP A 384 77.87 69.07 -74.43
C ASP A 384 77.60 70.24 -75.39
N LYS A 385 76.40 70.84 -75.31
CA LYS A 385 76.01 72.01 -76.11
C LYS A 385 76.82 73.26 -75.75
N LEU A 386 77.07 73.52 -74.46
CA LEU A 386 77.90 74.63 -74.02
C LEU A 386 79.38 74.42 -74.36
N GLU A 387 79.87 73.18 -74.35
CA GLU A 387 81.22 72.82 -74.79
C GLU A 387 81.36 72.98 -76.31
N HIS A 388 80.35 72.65 -77.10
CA HIS A 388 80.34 72.93 -78.54
C HIS A 388 80.24 74.44 -78.85
N GLU A 389 79.43 75.19 -78.11
CA GLU A 389 79.38 76.66 -78.21
C GLU A 389 80.71 77.30 -77.80
N LEU A 390 81.38 76.76 -76.78
CA LEU A 390 82.70 77.20 -76.33
C LEU A 390 83.82 76.77 -77.28
N SER A 391 83.70 75.61 -77.93
CA SER A 391 84.60 75.18 -79.00
C SER A 391 84.47 76.09 -80.21
N THR A 392 83.25 76.29 -80.73
CA THR A 392 83.03 77.19 -81.87
C THR A 392 83.33 78.65 -81.54
N ALA A 393 83.24 79.08 -80.27
CA ALA A 393 83.75 80.36 -79.82
C ALA A 393 85.29 80.41 -79.81
N LYS A 394 85.98 79.34 -79.39
CA LYS A 394 87.44 79.20 -79.52
C LYS A 394 87.90 79.16 -80.97
N ASP A 395 87.18 78.49 -81.87
CA ASP A 395 87.48 78.42 -83.30
C ASP A 395 87.28 79.79 -83.99
N ARG A 396 86.29 80.57 -83.53
CA ARG A 396 86.14 81.98 -83.93
C ARG A 396 87.21 82.88 -83.34
N LEU A 397 87.63 82.62 -82.09
CA LEU A 397 88.72 83.35 -81.45
C LEU A 397 90.04 83.07 -82.19
N SER A 398 90.39 81.82 -82.48
CA SER A 398 91.60 81.46 -83.22
C SER A 398 91.57 81.93 -84.68
N ALA A 399 90.41 81.91 -85.34
CA ALA A 399 90.25 82.54 -86.65
C ALA A 399 90.38 84.07 -86.60
N ALA A 400 89.94 84.70 -85.50
CA ALA A 400 90.13 86.13 -85.25
C ALA A 400 91.58 86.45 -84.84
N GLU A 401 92.27 85.57 -84.12
CA GLU A 401 93.69 85.65 -83.77
C GLU A 401 94.53 85.51 -85.04
N VAL A 402 94.27 84.53 -85.93
CA VAL A 402 94.92 84.44 -87.25
C VAL A 402 94.58 85.66 -88.13
N ARG A 403 93.37 86.23 -88.01
CA ARG A 403 93.04 87.51 -88.67
C ARG A 403 93.79 88.69 -88.07
N ILE A 404 94.00 88.71 -86.75
CA ILE A 404 94.79 89.72 -86.04
C ILE A 404 96.27 89.53 -86.38
N GLU A 405 96.79 88.31 -86.46
CA GLU A 405 98.16 88.00 -86.87
C GLU A 405 98.41 88.37 -88.32
N SER A 406 97.47 88.11 -89.24
CA SER A 406 97.58 88.56 -90.64
C SER A 406 97.39 90.07 -90.79
N LEU A 407 96.54 90.72 -89.97
CA LEU A 407 96.47 92.18 -89.85
C LEU A 407 97.67 92.77 -89.11
N VAL A 408 98.38 92.01 -88.27
CA VAL A 408 99.62 92.39 -87.59
C VAL A 408 100.80 92.16 -88.53
N GLN A 409 100.77 91.17 -89.41
CA GLN A 409 101.72 91.02 -90.51
C GLN A 409 101.50 92.09 -91.58
N GLU A 410 100.25 92.42 -91.93
CA GLU A 410 99.94 93.55 -92.78
C GLU A 410 100.34 94.87 -92.11
N LYS A 411 100.01 95.06 -90.82
CA LYS A 411 100.49 96.20 -90.01
C LYS A 411 102.01 96.20 -89.90
N VAL A 412 102.72 95.08 -89.88
CA VAL A 412 104.19 94.99 -89.86
C VAL A 412 104.78 95.16 -91.26
N LEU A 413 104.06 94.89 -92.35
CA LEU A 413 104.45 95.28 -93.70
C LEU A 413 104.20 96.78 -93.94
N LEU A 414 103.13 97.33 -93.35
CA LEU A 414 102.84 98.75 -93.28
C LEU A 414 103.74 99.47 -92.28
N GLU A 415 104.23 98.84 -91.22
CA GLU A 415 105.23 99.36 -90.27
C GLU A 415 106.65 99.03 -90.71
N ASN A 416 106.90 98.15 -91.67
CA ASN A 416 108.17 98.13 -92.40
C ASN A 416 108.20 99.20 -93.50
N LYS A 417 107.03 99.71 -93.93
CA LYS A 417 106.92 100.98 -94.68
C LYS A 417 107.01 102.20 -93.75
N ILE A 418 106.26 102.20 -92.64
CA ILE A 418 106.13 103.35 -91.71
C ILE A 418 107.28 103.42 -90.69
N ALA A 419 108.01 102.33 -90.39
CA ALA A 419 109.26 102.34 -89.61
C ALA A 419 110.53 102.23 -90.45
N HIS A 420 110.39 102.19 -91.78
CA HIS A 420 111.34 102.89 -92.64
C HIS A 420 111.21 104.43 -92.51
N GLU A 421 110.09 104.94 -91.97
CA GLU A 421 109.82 106.37 -91.80
C GLU A 421 109.94 106.89 -90.34
N LEU A 422 109.53 106.13 -89.30
CA LEU A 422 109.40 106.56 -87.88
C LEU A 422 109.57 105.39 -86.86
N SER A 423 110.21 105.61 -85.71
CA SER A 423 110.48 104.56 -84.68
C SER A 423 110.27 105.00 -83.19
N LEU A 424 110.20 104.02 -82.25
CA LEU A 424 110.36 104.02 -80.74
C LEU A 424 109.15 104.15 -79.71
N VAL A 425 109.15 103.32 -78.60
CA VAL A 425 108.40 103.31 -77.24
C VAL A 425 106.95 102.64 -77.12
N GLY A 426 106.34 102.06 -76.03
CA GLY A 426 106.66 101.58 -74.61
C GLY A 426 105.40 101.26 -73.66
N SER A 427 105.46 100.36 -72.60
CA SER A 427 104.34 99.82 -71.68
C SER A 427 104.84 99.12 -70.34
N ALA A 428 104.14 98.54 -69.29
CA ALA A 428 102.80 98.59 -68.54
C ALA A 428 102.75 97.63 -67.24
N ASP A 429 101.74 97.66 -66.29
CA ASP A 429 101.53 96.77 -65.04
C ASP A 429 100.03 96.79 -64.44
N SER A 430 99.43 96.28 -63.30
CA SER A 430 99.74 95.61 -61.95
C SER A 430 98.49 94.94 -61.19
N LEU A 431 98.55 94.35 -59.93
CA LEU A 431 97.48 93.43 -59.28
C LEU A 431 97.29 93.31 -57.67
N HIS A 432 96.16 92.66 -57.16
CA HIS A 432 95.83 91.96 -55.82
C HIS A 432 95.46 92.72 -54.46
N ALA A 433 94.97 92.22 -53.26
CA ALA A 433 94.06 91.14 -52.61
C ALA A 433 94.05 91.26 -51.00
N SER A 434 93.39 90.56 -49.99
CA SER A 434 92.04 89.95 -49.59
C SER A 434 91.94 89.50 -48.03
N ILE A 435 90.79 89.31 -47.28
CA ILE A 435 90.71 88.90 -45.78
C ILE A 435 89.36 88.30 -45.11
N LEU A 436 89.20 88.06 -43.74
CA LEU A 436 88.15 87.23 -42.97
C LEU A 436 87.58 87.72 -41.53
N LYS A 437 86.85 86.92 -40.63
CA LYS A 437 85.88 87.36 -39.49
C LYS A 437 85.44 86.37 -38.27
N SER A 438 85.03 86.81 -37.00
CA SER A 438 84.02 86.20 -35.97
C SER A 438 83.96 86.72 -34.44
N ASN A 439 82.89 86.58 -33.55
CA ASN A 439 82.85 86.57 -31.99
C ASN A 439 81.48 86.52 -31.11
N TYR A 440 81.54 86.63 -29.73
CA TYR A 440 80.61 86.28 -28.53
C TYR A 440 79.71 87.41 -27.82
N ASP A 441 79.12 87.51 -26.56
CA ASP A 441 78.98 86.92 -25.12
C ASP A 441 77.77 87.66 -24.31
N ASP A 442 77.33 87.61 -22.99
CA ASP A 442 77.12 86.68 -21.79
C ASP A 442 76.34 87.32 -20.50
N THR A 443 75.91 86.55 -19.43
CA THR A 443 75.73 86.84 -17.92
C THR A 443 74.39 87.28 -17.15
N SER A 444 74.21 87.02 -15.79
CA SER A 444 72.99 87.33 -14.89
C SER A 444 73.13 87.35 -13.28
N LEU A 445 72.07 87.68 -12.43
CA LEU A 445 72.01 87.81 -10.89
C LEU A 445 70.53 87.93 -10.25
N SER A 446 70.04 88.09 -8.96
CA SER A 446 70.41 88.30 -7.48
C SER A 446 69.19 88.09 -6.43
N ALA A 447 69.27 88.29 -5.06
CA ALA A 447 68.17 88.08 -4.01
C ALA A 447 68.19 88.81 -2.58
N THR A 448 67.04 89.32 -2.04
CA THR A 448 66.92 89.91 -0.65
C THR A 448 65.56 89.80 0.12
N THR A 449 64.50 89.19 -0.42
CA THR A 449 63.10 89.38 0.08
C THR A 449 62.63 88.45 1.22
N MET A 450 63.50 87.93 2.09
CA MET A 450 63.34 86.56 2.64
C MET A 450 62.40 86.33 3.84
N GLU A 451 62.32 87.20 4.85
CA GLU A 451 61.64 86.84 6.11
C GLU A 451 60.12 87.09 6.11
N ASP A 452 59.65 88.22 5.54
CA ASP A 452 58.22 88.37 5.20
C ASP A 452 57.79 87.36 4.13
N ARG A 453 58.74 86.87 3.30
CA ARG A 453 58.49 85.67 2.48
C ARG A 453 58.11 84.51 3.37
N ILE A 454 58.89 84.16 4.39
CA ILE A 454 58.66 82.96 5.22
C ILE A 454 57.27 82.95 5.83
N ARG A 455 56.79 84.05 6.44
CA ARG A 455 55.46 84.05 7.07
C ARG A 455 54.30 84.03 6.05
N ILE A 456 54.47 84.68 4.90
CA ILE A 456 53.53 84.55 3.78
C ILE A 456 53.57 83.11 3.25
N LEU A 457 54.77 82.54 3.07
CA LEU A 457 55.04 81.17 2.64
C LEU A 457 54.56 80.11 3.62
N GLU A 458 54.30 80.41 4.90
CA GLU A 458 53.70 79.48 5.87
C GLU A 458 52.19 79.39 5.70
N LEU A 459 51.49 80.53 5.63
CA LEU A 459 50.06 80.57 5.30
C LEU A 459 49.80 80.10 3.87
N GLU A 460 50.68 80.47 2.94
CA GLU A 460 50.70 79.97 1.58
C GLU A 460 51.07 78.50 1.54
N ASN A 461 51.96 77.96 2.38
CA ASN A 461 52.17 76.51 2.51
C ASN A 461 50.90 75.79 2.99
N SER A 462 50.16 76.36 3.95
CA SER A 462 48.89 75.76 4.40
C SER A 462 47.87 75.73 3.26
N ARG A 463 47.66 76.86 2.59
CA ARG A 463 46.75 76.98 1.44
C ARG A 463 47.23 76.21 0.20
N LEU A 464 48.53 76.02 0.04
CA LEU A 464 49.14 75.16 -0.97
C LEU A 464 48.99 73.69 -0.61
N ARG A 465 49.03 73.29 0.67
CA ARG A 465 48.76 71.91 1.08
C ARG A 465 47.28 71.54 0.92
N GLU A 466 46.37 72.47 1.18
CA GLU A 466 44.95 72.31 0.83
C GLU A 466 44.76 72.25 -0.68
N ARG A 467 45.35 73.17 -1.46
CA ARG A 467 45.35 73.10 -2.94
C ARG A 467 46.03 71.86 -3.50
N VAL A 468 47.06 71.34 -2.86
CA VAL A 468 47.75 70.11 -3.27
C VAL A 468 46.81 68.92 -3.05
N LYS A 469 46.07 68.86 -1.94
CA LYS A 469 45.02 67.85 -1.76
C LYS A 469 43.87 68.00 -2.76
N GLU A 470 43.39 69.22 -3.00
CA GLU A 470 42.41 69.49 -4.06
C GLU A 470 42.95 69.06 -5.44
N LEU A 471 44.24 69.26 -5.72
CA LEU A 471 44.91 68.87 -6.95
C LEU A 471 45.20 67.36 -7.03
N GLU A 472 45.43 66.67 -5.90
CA GLU A 472 45.58 65.22 -5.78
C GLU A 472 44.22 64.51 -6.01
N GLU A 473 43.14 65.04 -5.42
CA GLU A 473 41.77 64.56 -5.68
C GLU A 473 41.35 64.84 -7.14
N LEU A 474 41.70 66.01 -7.68
CA LEU A 474 41.55 66.32 -9.11
C LEU A 474 42.57 65.59 -10.01
N GLU A 475 43.61 64.97 -9.47
CA GLU A 475 44.55 64.09 -10.19
C GLU A 475 43.96 62.70 -10.35
N VAL A 476 43.40 62.12 -9.29
CA VAL A 476 42.63 60.86 -9.39
C VAL A 476 41.46 61.00 -10.37
N ILE A 477 40.68 62.09 -10.28
CA ILE A 477 39.57 62.35 -11.21
C ILE A 477 40.07 62.63 -12.64
N ARG A 478 41.25 63.23 -12.82
CA ARG A 478 41.89 63.43 -14.13
C ARG A 478 42.36 62.12 -14.73
N ASP A 479 42.99 61.26 -13.95
CA ASP A 479 43.48 59.95 -14.40
C ASP A 479 42.32 59.03 -14.77
N GLU A 480 41.23 59.02 -13.97
CA GLU A 480 39.98 58.33 -14.32
C GLU A 480 39.37 58.90 -15.62
N MET A 481 39.35 60.23 -15.78
CA MET A 481 38.89 60.89 -17.00
C MET A 481 39.77 60.53 -18.21
N ASP A 482 41.10 60.52 -18.08
CA ASP A 482 42.00 60.17 -19.18
C ASP A 482 41.95 58.66 -19.53
N VAL A 483 41.64 57.78 -18.57
CA VAL A 483 41.29 56.37 -18.84
C VAL A 483 39.96 56.27 -19.61
N VAL A 484 38.92 57.01 -19.22
CA VAL A 484 37.63 57.02 -19.93
C VAL A 484 37.77 57.64 -21.33
N VAL A 485 38.49 58.74 -21.46
CA VAL A 485 38.77 59.39 -22.75
C VAL A 485 39.70 58.54 -23.61
N GLY A 486 40.64 57.80 -23.02
CA GLY A 486 41.41 56.75 -23.67
C GLY A 486 40.50 55.68 -24.27
N ARG A 487 39.60 55.11 -23.45
CA ARG A 487 38.58 54.15 -23.86
C ARG A 487 37.67 54.68 -24.97
N CYS A 488 37.28 55.95 -24.93
CA CYS A 488 36.53 56.59 -26.01
C CYS A 488 37.36 56.74 -27.30
N ARG A 489 38.63 57.15 -27.22
CA ARG A 489 39.54 57.22 -28.38
C ARG A 489 39.80 55.83 -28.99
N GLU A 490 39.94 54.80 -28.16
CA GLU A 490 40.03 53.39 -28.59
C GLU A 490 38.78 52.99 -29.37
N LEU A 491 37.59 53.13 -28.78
CA LEU A 491 36.32 52.78 -29.42
C LEU A 491 36.05 53.61 -30.69
N GLU A 492 36.39 54.90 -30.72
CA GLU A 492 36.35 55.69 -31.96
C GLU A 492 37.33 55.15 -33.01
N SER A 493 38.52 54.69 -32.61
CA SER A 493 39.51 54.12 -33.54
C SER A 493 39.05 52.78 -34.11
N GLU A 494 38.38 51.95 -33.29
CA GLU A 494 37.73 50.71 -33.71
C GLU A 494 36.57 51.00 -34.66
N ILE A 495 35.69 51.95 -34.36
CA ILE A 495 34.61 52.37 -35.25
C ILE A 495 35.17 52.91 -36.58
N ARG A 496 36.23 53.72 -36.54
CA ARG A 496 36.94 54.19 -37.75
C ARG A 496 37.64 53.05 -38.50
N LEU A 497 38.02 51.95 -37.84
CA LEU A 497 38.61 50.77 -38.48
C LEU A 497 37.52 49.85 -39.09
N VAL A 498 36.42 49.63 -38.38
CA VAL A 498 35.25 48.88 -38.86
C VAL A 498 34.61 49.59 -40.05
N ASN A 499 34.43 50.90 -40.00
CA ASN A 499 33.89 51.67 -41.13
C ASN A 499 34.83 51.67 -42.35
N ARG A 500 36.15 51.66 -42.15
CA ARG A 500 37.12 51.46 -43.25
C ARG A 500 37.06 50.04 -43.82
N ARG A 501 37.03 49.00 -42.96
CA ARG A 501 36.83 47.61 -43.39
C ARG A 501 35.52 47.41 -44.14
N LYS A 502 34.45 48.11 -43.74
CA LYS A 502 33.16 48.12 -44.44
C LYS A 502 33.30 48.72 -45.84
N ALA A 503 33.82 49.94 -45.97
CA ALA A 503 34.05 50.58 -47.27
C ALA A 503 35.03 49.79 -48.16
N GLU A 504 36.04 49.14 -47.56
CA GLU A 504 36.96 48.23 -48.23
C GLU A 504 36.31 46.89 -48.66
N LEU A 505 35.18 46.49 -48.10
CA LEU A 505 34.41 45.33 -48.54
C LEU A 505 33.41 45.74 -49.61
N GLU A 506 32.72 46.87 -49.43
CA GLU A 506 31.83 47.48 -50.43
C GLU A 506 32.59 47.74 -51.74
N GLY A 507 33.74 48.41 -51.69
CA GLY A 507 34.58 48.62 -52.89
C GLY A 507 35.21 47.36 -53.48
N LYS A 508 35.31 46.24 -52.72
CA LYS A 508 35.71 44.93 -53.28
C LYS A 508 34.53 44.23 -53.97
N VAL A 509 33.29 44.45 -53.52
CA VAL A 509 32.09 44.00 -54.22
C VAL A 509 31.96 44.76 -55.54
N GLU A 510 32.05 46.09 -55.53
CA GLU A 510 32.03 46.92 -56.76
C GLU A 510 33.14 46.55 -57.76
N GLU A 511 34.35 46.20 -57.28
CA GLU A 511 35.44 45.73 -58.14
C GLU A 511 35.16 44.33 -58.72
N LEU A 512 34.61 43.40 -57.93
CA LEU A 512 34.24 42.07 -58.41
C LEU A 512 33.07 42.13 -59.41
N GLU A 513 32.09 43.00 -59.17
CA GLU A 513 30.98 43.26 -60.09
C GLU A 513 31.51 43.83 -61.43
N ARG A 514 32.37 44.85 -61.39
CA ARG A 514 33.04 45.36 -62.61
C ARG A 514 33.93 44.32 -63.30
N ILE A 515 34.61 43.43 -62.58
CA ILE A 515 35.41 42.35 -63.17
C ILE A 515 34.50 41.33 -63.88
N VAL A 516 33.35 40.99 -63.31
CA VAL A 516 32.35 40.11 -63.95
C VAL A 516 31.74 40.76 -65.19
N GLU A 517 31.39 42.04 -65.12
CA GLU A 517 30.80 42.80 -66.22
C GLU A 517 31.80 42.98 -67.38
N HIS A 518 33.04 43.41 -67.08
CA HIS A 518 34.12 43.55 -68.07
C HIS A 518 34.57 42.19 -68.65
N ALA A 519 34.44 41.08 -67.89
CA ALA A 519 34.67 39.73 -68.41
C ALA A 519 33.56 39.24 -69.36
N ALA A 520 32.32 39.71 -69.18
CA ALA A 520 31.23 39.46 -70.14
C ALA A 520 31.45 40.24 -71.46
N GLU A 521 31.94 41.48 -71.39
CA GLU A 521 32.17 42.32 -72.57
C GLU A 521 33.44 41.97 -73.36
N SER A 522 34.50 41.47 -72.71
CA SER A 522 35.83 41.28 -73.33
C SER A 522 36.07 39.92 -74.00
N SER A 523 35.03 39.12 -74.26
CA SER A 523 35.16 37.78 -74.85
C SER A 523 35.28 37.78 -76.39
N SER A 524 36.33 38.42 -76.92
CA SER A 524 36.72 38.36 -78.34
C SER A 524 37.96 37.48 -78.57
N GLY A 525 37.93 36.26 -78.02
CA GLY A 525 39.01 35.29 -78.14
C GLY A 525 38.64 33.97 -77.47
N ASP A 526 38.59 32.91 -78.26
CA ASP A 526 38.30 31.52 -77.87
C ASP A 526 37.11 31.28 -76.92
N VAL A 527 35.92 31.36 -77.51
CA VAL A 527 34.62 31.01 -76.88
C VAL A 527 34.61 29.58 -76.31
N THR A 528 35.51 28.67 -76.75
CA THR A 528 35.55 27.30 -76.24
C THR A 528 36.21 27.22 -74.86
N GLU A 529 37.37 27.85 -74.66
CA GLU A 529 38.04 27.80 -73.36
C GLU A 529 37.27 28.63 -72.31
N VAL A 530 36.71 29.77 -72.69
CA VAL A 530 35.89 30.58 -71.77
C VAL A 530 34.65 29.81 -71.31
N LYS A 531 33.95 29.10 -72.23
CA LYS A 531 32.83 28.23 -71.85
C LYS A 531 33.27 27.07 -70.97
N LEU A 532 34.36 26.37 -71.30
CA LEU A 532 34.81 25.20 -70.54
C LEU A 532 35.31 25.58 -69.14
N ARG A 533 35.93 26.76 -68.98
CA ARG A 533 36.23 27.34 -67.66
C ARG A 533 34.97 27.78 -66.91
N SER A 534 33.98 28.36 -67.59
CA SER A 534 32.69 28.75 -66.99
C SER A 534 31.86 27.54 -66.54
N GLU A 535 31.79 26.48 -67.34
CA GLU A 535 31.14 25.22 -66.98
C GLU A 535 31.85 24.55 -65.81
N LYS A 536 33.19 24.51 -65.81
CA LYS A 536 33.97 24.01 -64.68
C LYS A 536 33.68 24.80 -63.39
N MET A 537 33.66 26.13 -63.45
CA MET A 537 33.32 26.97 -62.30
C MET A 537 31.86 26.81 -61.87
N SER A 538 30.90 26.63 -62.79
CA SER A 538 29.51 26.32 -62.43
C SER A 538 29.43 24.99 -61.69
N ILE A 539 30.06 23.93 -62.21
CA ILE A 539 30.11 22.61 -61.55
C ILE A 539 30.76 22.70 -60.17
N GLU A 540 31.81 23.51 -60.00
CA GLU A 540 32.48 23.69 -58.72
C GLU A 540 31.63 24.52 -57.72
N ILE A 541 30.94 25.57 -58.19
CA ILE A 541 29.95 26.34 -57.43
C ILE A 541 28.75 25.48 -57.02
N ASP A 542 28.22 24.66 -57.93
CA ASP A 542 27.06 23.81 -57.68
C ASP A 542 27.41 22.62 -56.77
N GLN A 543 28.64 22.10 -56.84
CA GLN A 543 29.18 21.17 -55.82
C GLN A 543 29.33 21.84 -54.44
N LEU A 544 29.74 23.12 -54.39
CA LEU A 544 29.83 23.86 -53.13
C LEU A 544 28.44 24.17 -52.55
N ARG A 545 27.47 24.54 -53.39
CA ARG A 545 26.05 24.69 -53.02
C ARG A 545 25.47 23.38 -52.50
N GLN A 546 25.67 22.27 -53.21
CA GLN A 546 25.19 20.96 -52.76
C GLN A 546 25.84 20.54 -51.44
N LYS A 547 27.13 20.82 -51.21
CA LYS A 547 27.79 20.60 -49.92
C LYS A 547 27.22 21.49 -48.81
N ALA A 548 26.91 22.76 -49.10
CA ALA A 548 26.27 23.67 -48.16
C ALA A 548 24.86 23.18 -47.79
N GLU A 549 24.02 22.87 -48.77
CA GLU A 549 22.66 22.36 -48.59
C GLU A 549 22.65 21.02 -47.82
N LEU A 550 23.60 20.12 -48.08
CA LEU A 550 23.77 18.88 -47.30
C LEU A 550 24.27 19.15 -45.87
N SER A 551 25.04 20.21 -45.62
CA SER A 551 25.45 20.60 -44.27
C SER A 551 24.31 21.26 -43.49
N GLU A 552 23.46 22.04 -44.17
CA GLU A 552 22.27 22.69 -43.61
C GLU A 552 21.19 21.65 -43.27
N LYS A 553 20.94 20.69 -44.17
CA LYS A 553 20.04 19.54 -43.91
C LYS A 553 20.51 18.72 -42.70
N ARG A 554 21.81 18.41 -42.60
CA ARG A 554 22.38 17.73 -41.43
C ARG A 554 22.29 18.56 -40.14
N ALA A 555 22.39 19.88 -40.22
CA ALA A 555 22.20 20.76 -39.07
C ALA A 555 20.73 20.78 -38.61
N ALA A 556 19.78 20.78 -39.55
CA ALA A 556 18.34 20.67 -39.26
C ALA A 556 17.98 19.29 -38.67
N GLU A 557 18.48 18.20 -39.24
CA GLU A 557 18.34 16.83 -38.73
C GLU A 557 18.92 16.70 -37.31
N ALA A 558 20.07 17.32 -37.04
CA ALA A 558 20.66 17.34 -35.69
C ALA A 558 19.84 18.17 -34.69
N LEU A 559 19.25 19.29 -35.12
CA LEU A 559 18.37 20.13 -34.29
C LEU A 559 17.07 19.39 -33.93
N ASP A 560 16.45 18.72 -34.90
CA ASP A 560 15.23 17.93 -34.68
C ASP A 560 15.51 16.72 -33.78
N ALA A 561 16.62 16.02 -34.01
CA ALA A 561 17.09 14.94 -33.12
C ALA A 561 17.37 15.43 -31.69
N GLN A 562 17.90 16.66 -31.51
CA GLN A 562 18.07 17.26 -30.19
C GLN A 562 16.71 17.60 -29.55
N LEU A 563 15.78 18.21 -30.28
CA LEU A 563 14.44 18.53 -29.76
C LEU A 563 13.67 17.27 -29.33
N LEU A 564 13.77 16.19 -30.11
CA LEU A 564 13.16 14.89 -29.80
C LEU A 564 13.84 14.24 -28.57
N ALA A 565 15.17 14.37 -28.44
CA ALA A 565 15.91 13.92 -27.25
C ALA A 565 15.56 14.74 -26.00
N GLU A 566 15.41 16.06 -26.11
CA GLU A 566 14.94 16.92 -25.02
C GLU A 566 13.50 16.65 -24.62
N GLY A 567 12.62 16.30 -25.57
CA GLY A 567 11.26 15.86 -25.31
C GLY A 567 11.25 14.59 -24.45
N LYS A 568 11.96 13.54 -24.89
CA LYS A 568 12.12 12.28 -24.14
C LYS A 568 12.79 12.47 -22.79
N LEU A 569 13.75 13.41 -22.68
CA LEU A 569 14.38 13.73 -21.40
C LEU A 569 13.39 14.39 -20.42
N LYS A 570 12.47 15.24 -20.91
CA LYS A 570 11.40 15.84 -20.10
C LYS A 570 10.36 14.79 -19.69
N GLU A 571 10.00 13.89 -20.59
CA GLU A 571 9.09 12.75 -20.37
C GLU A 571 9.62 11.81 -19.27
N VAL A 572 10.87 11.34 -19.37
CA VAL A 572 11.54 10.53 -18.34
C VAL A 572 11.72 11.32 -17.02
N GLN A 573 11.87 12.65 -17.07
CA GLN A 573 11.89 13.49 -15.86
C GLN A 573 10.50 13.64 -15.20
N THR A 574 9.40 13.50 -15.94
CA THR A 574 8.05 13.42 -15.36
C THR A 574 7.78 12.04 -14.80
N GLU A 575 8.07 10.97 -15.53
CA GLU A 575 7.95 9.58 -15.04
C GLU A 575 8.74 9.36 -13.74
N LEU A 576 9.99 9.85 -13.69
CA LEU A 576 10.83 9.73 -12.48
C LEU A 576 10.28 10.54 -11.28
N LYS A 577 9.57 11.65 -11.52
CA LYS A 577 8.90 12.41 -10.45
C LYS A 577 7.67 11.67 -9.95
N GLU A 578 6.84 11.18 -10.86
CA GLU A 578 5.64 10.38 -10.53
C GLU A 578 6.04 9.10 -9.78
N GLU A 579 7.12 8.43 -10.18
CA GLU A 579 7.65 7.27 -9.48
C GLU A 579 8.21 7.64 -8.09
N GLN A 580 8.88 8.80 -7.94
CA GLN A 580 9.32 9.30 -6.64
C GLN A 580 8.17 9.71 -5.72
N GLU A 581 7.11 10.34 -6.26
CA GLU A 581 5.91 10.72 -5.48
C GLU A 581 5.07 9.49 -5.11
N SER A 582 4.99 8.50 -6.00
CA SER A 582 4.44 7.17 -5.72
C SER A 582 5.21 6.46 -4.60
N LYS A 583 6.56 6.38 -4.70
CA LYS A 583 7.43 5.84 -3.65
C LYS A 583 7.31 6.61 -2.33
N ARG A 584 7.20 7.94 -2.35
CA ARG A 584 6.88 8.75 -1.17
C ARG A 584 5.51 8.42 -0.59
N SER A 585 4.48 8.24 -1.41
CA SER A 585 3.14 7.82 -0.97
C SER A 585 3.16 6.45 -0.29
N TYR A 586 3.89 5.48 -0.85
CA TYR A 586 4.07 4.16 -0.21
C TYR A 586 4.87 4.24 1.10
N LEU A 587 5.94 5.03 1.16
CA LEU A 587 6.71 5.24 2.39
C LEU A 587 5.89 5.97 3.47
N GLU A 588 5.05 6.93 3.10
CA GLU A 588 4.18 7.64 4.06
C GLU A 588 3.01 6.77 4.53
N LYS A 589 2.44 5.92 3.66
CA LYS A 589 1.50 4.86 4.06
C LYS A 589 2.16 3.85 5.00
N ALA A 590 3.39 3.42 4.72
CA ALA A 590 4.14 2.51 5.59
C ALA A 590 4.44 3.17 6.95
N ARG A 591 4.83 4.45 6.99
CA ARG A 591 4.97 5.23 8.22
C ARG A 591 3.66 5.34 9.00
N GLN A 592 2.54 5.61 8.33
CA GLN A 592 1.23 5.68 8.98
C GLN A 592 0.82 4.32 9.56
N ILE A 593 1.07 3.21 8.84
CA ILE A 593 0.87 1.85 9.36
C ILE A 593 1.77 1.59 10.57
N ILE A 594 3.05 1.98 10.55
CA ILE A 594 3.96 1.87 11.69
C ILE A 594 3.44 2.70 12.87
N ILE A 595 3.02 3.95 12.66
CA ILE A 595 2.47 4.82 13.71
C ILE A 595 1.18 4.24 14.32
N ASP A 596 0.30 3.66 13.50
CA ASP A 596 -0.93 3.04 13.99
C ASP A 596 -0.69 1.66 14.62
N GLN A 597 0.34 0.91 14.20
CA GLN A 597 0.80 -0.31 14.87
C GLN A 597 1.52 -0.01 16.19
N GLU A 598 2.36 1.02 16.25
CA GLU A 598 2.99 1.50 17.49
C GLU A 598 1.94 2.02 18.47
N ARG A 599 0.93 2.76 17.98
CA ARG A 599 -0.22 3.20 18.77
C ARG A 599 -1.06 2.01 19.26
N ALA A 600 -1.31 1.02 18.42
CA ALA A 600 -2.03 -0.20 18.81
C ALA A 600 -1.22 -1.03 19.83
N ALA A 601 0.10 -1.11 19.67
CA ALA A 601 1.00 -1.77 20.61
C ALA A 601 1.10 -1.02 21.94
N GLN A 602 1.12 0.32 21.93
CA GLN A 602 1.02 1.15 23.14
C GLN A 602 -0.31 0.91 23.86
N CYS A 603 -1.43 0.89 23.12
CA CYS A 603 -2.73 0.52 23.70
C CYS A 603 -2.69 -0.90 24.31
N ALA A 604 -2.13 -1.89 23.61
CA ALA A 604 -2.02 -3.25 24.11
C ALA A 604 -1.12 -3.38 25.36
N VAL A 605 -0.02 -2.60 25.42
CA VAL A 605 0.89 -2.55 26.59
C VAL A 605 0.24 -1.86 27.79
N GLU A 606 -0.67 -0.91 27.57
CA GLU A 606 -1.49 -0.28 28.63
C GLU A 606 -2.78 -1.07 28.95
N GLY A 607 -3.00 -2.24 28.33
CA GLY A 607 -4.19 -3.08 28.56
C GLY A 607 -5.48 -2.56 27.91
N GLY A 608 -5.37 -1.65 26.94
CA GLY A 608 -6.48 -1.04 26.22
C GLY A 608 -6.99 -1.88 25.05
N LEU A 609 -8.32 -2.00 24.97
CA LEU A 609 -9.04 -2.63 23.86
C LEU A 609 -8.82 -1.88 22.52
N SER A 610 -9.15 -2.54 21.41
CA SER A 610 -9.04 -1.98 20.05
C SER A 610 -9.78 -0.64 19.93
N ARG A 611 -9.32 0.26 19.05
CA ARG A 611 -9.93 1.59 18.91
C ARG A 611 -11.43 1.54 18.58
N HIS A 612 -11.89 0.55 17.82
CA HIS A 612 -13.32 0.37 17.56
C HIS A 612 -14.08 -0.04 18.84
N GLU A 613 -13.49 -0.89 19.67
CA GLU A 613 -14.04 -1.30 20.97
C GLU A 613 -14.04 -0.12 21.96
N PHE A 614 -12.97 0.69 21.99
CA PHE A 614 -12.91 1.93 22.77
C PHE A 614 -13.99 2.93 22.33
N ASP A 615 -14.14 3.18 21.03
CA ASP A 615 -15.21 4.05 20.52
C ASP A 615 -16.61 3.43 20.72
N SER A 616 -16.74 2.11 20.85
CA SER A 616 -17.99 1.42 21.21
C SER A 616 -18.32 1.58 22.70
N LEU A 617 -17.38 1.25 23.59
CA LEU A 617 -17.49 1.43 25.03
C LEU A 617 -17.71 2.90 25.39
N ARG A 618 -17.09 3.85 24.69
CA ARG A 618 -17.33 5.29 24.85
C ARG A 618 -18.78 5.67 24.52
N ARG A 619 -19.36 5.10 23.45
CA ARG A 619 -20.80 5.27 23.13
C ARG A 619 -21.70 4.61 24.17
N GLU A 620 -21.32 3.44 24.67
CA GLU A 620 -22.08 2.70 25.69
C GLU A 620 -22.06 3.42 27.05
N ILE A 621 -20.91 3.98 27.45
CA ILE A 621 -20.77 4.86 28.62
C ILE A 621 -21.63 6.11 28.44
N GLU A 622 -21.58 6.79 27.28
CA GLU A 622 -22.41 7.98 27.04
C GLU A 622 -23.92 7.66 27.04
N GLN A 623 -24.33 6.44 26.64
CA GLN A 623 -25.71 5.96 26.78
C GLN A 623 -26.06 5.63 28.25
N LYS A 624 -25.14 5.01 29.00
CA LYS A 624 -25.30 4.74 30.44
C LYS A 624 -25.40 6.03 31.24
N ASP A 625 -24.57 7.03 30.98
CA ASP A 625 -24.62 8.36 31.61
C ASP A 625 -25.95 9.07 31.34
N LYS A 626 -26.47 8.99 30.11
CA LYS A 626 -27.81 9.53 29.76
C LYS A 626 -28.92 8.80 30.52
N ARG A 627 -28.81 7.47 30.66
CA ARG A 627 -29.77 6.66 31.43
C ARG A 627 -29.68 6.91 32.93
N ILE A 628 -28.48 7.14 33.47
CA ILE A 628 -28.24 7.53 34.86
C ILE A 628 -28.92 8.88 35.12
N LYS A 629 -28.68 9.90 34.29
CA LYS A 629 -29.34 11.22 34.43
C LYS A 629 -30.87 11.13 34.37
N GLN A 630 -31.42 10.32 33.48
CA GLN A 630 -32.87 10.08 33.43
C GLN A 630 -33.41 9.41 34.70
N LEU A 631 -32.64 8.50 35.32
CA LEU A 631 -33.00 7.87 36.59
C LEU A 631 -32.81 8.81 37.80
N GLU A 632 -31.82 9.72 37.75
CA GLU A 632 -31.61 10.79 38.72
C GLU A 632 -32.75 11.82 38.68
N GLU A 633 -33.15 12.27 37.48
CA GLU A 633 -34.31 13.14 37.27
C GLU A 633 -35.61 12.48 37.76
N GLN A 634 -35.81 11.18 37.52
CA GLN A 634 -36.96 10.42 38.05
C GLN A 634 -36.89 10.24 39.57
N ALA A 635 -35.70 10.06 40.15
CA ALA A 635 -35.50 10.01 41.60
C ALA A 635 -35.77 11.37 42.25
N GLU A 636 -35.39 12.48 41.62
CA GLU A 636 -35.70 13.84 42.12
C GLU A 636 -37.19 14.17 41.98
N GLN A 637 -37.84 13.80 40.88
CA GLN A 637 -39.29 13.94 40.71
C GLN A 637 -40.09 13.11 41.74
N THR A 638 -39.67 11.87 42.02
CA THR A 638 -40.32 11.05 43.05
C THR A 638 -40.03 11.54 44.47
N ASN A 639 -38.82 12.00 44.77
CA ASN A 639 -38.49 12.64 46.05
C ASN A 639 -39.30 13.93 46.28
N THR A 640 -39.42 14.80 45.27
CA THR A 640 -40.19 16.05 45.38
C THR A 640 -41.71 15.82 45.45
N MET A 641 -42.22 14.81 44.75
CA MET A 641 -43.59 14.33 44.94
C MET A 641 -43.80 13.83 46.38
N HIS A 642 -42.91 12.99 46.89
CA HIS A 642 -43.01 12.46 48.24
C HIS A 642 -42.85 13.54 49.33
N GLU A 643 -42.05 14.59 49.09
CA GLU A 643 -41.98 15.74 50.00
C GLU A 643 -43.30 16.53 50.01
N GLN A 644 -43.97 16.66 48.86
CA GLN A 644 -45.31 17.25 48.80
C GLN A 644 -46.34 16.40 49.53
N GLU A 645 -46.30 15.07 49.39
CA GLU A 645 -47.13 14.14 50.17
C GLU A 645 -46.87 14.29 51.67
N GLN A 646 -45.60 14.33 52.11
CA GLN A 646 -45.25 14.52 53.53
C GLN A 646 -45.72 15.88 54.06
N ARG A 647 -45.59 16.97 53.29
CA ARG A 647 -46.10 18.30 53.66
C ARG A 647 -47.63 18.31 53.78
N LEU A 648 -48.34 17.66 52.85
CA LEU A 648 -49.80 17.49 52.91
C LEU A 648 -50.22 16.63 54.12
N LEU A 649 -49.53 15.52 54.36
CA LEU A 649 -49.78 14.60 55.48
C LEU A 649 -49.54 15.29 56.83
N THR A 650 -48.45 16.03 56.96
CA THR A 650 -48.14 16.84 58.16
C THR A 650 -49.19 17.93 58.37
N THR A 651 -49.65 18.59 57.31
CA THR A 651 -50.72 19.60 57.37
C THR A 651 -52.05 18.96 57.79
N ALA A 652 -52.38 17.77 57.26
CA ALA A 652 -53.57 17.02 57.63
C ALA A 652 -53.52 16.52 59.08
N PHE A 653 -52.36 16.03 59.55
CA PHE A 653 -52.15 15.65 60.95
C PHE A 653 -52.26 16.85 61.88
N TYR A 654 -51.64 17.99 61.56
CA TYR A 654 -51.74 19.21 62.37
C TYR A 654 -53.18 19.75 62.39
N GLY A 655 -53.88 19.73 61.26
CA GLY A 655 -55.31 20.07 61.17
C GLY A 655 -56.24 19.07 61.85
N MET A 656 -55.83 17.82 62.06
CA MET A 656 -56.57 16.85 62.86
C MET A 656 -56.25 17.00 64.35
N ALA A 657 -54.99 17.17 64.73
CA ALA A 657 -54.55 17.46 66.09
C ALA A 657 -55.22 18.73 66.63
N ARG A 658 -55.20 19.83 65.86
CA ARG A 658 -55.91 21.08 66.22
C ARG A 658 -57.41 20.87 66.41
N ARG A 659 -58.07 20.05 65.58
CA ARG A 659 -59.49 19.71 65.78
C ARG A 659 -59.72 18.79 66.98
N VAL A 660 -58.74 17.95 67.35
CA VAL A 660 -58.78 17.14 68.57
C VAL A 660 -58.56 18.03 69.80
N ASP A 661 -57.65 19.01 69.78
CA ASP A 661 -57.46 19.99 70.87
C ASP A 661 -58.67 20.90 71.02
N GLU A 662 -59.26 21.36 69.91
CA GLU A 662 -60.46 22.21 69.89
C GLU A 662 -61.68 21.44 70.40
N CYS A 663 -61.86 20.18 69.96
CA CYS A 663 -62.84 19.26 70.53
C CYS A 663 -62.54 18.93 72.00
N SER A 664 -61.28 18.79 72.40
CA SER A 664 -60.88 18.51 73.78
C SER A 664 -61.22 19.69 74.69
N ARG A 665 -60.93 20.92 74.26
CA ARG A 665 -61.33 22.16 74.97
C ARG A 665 -62.86 22.34 75.00
N MET A 666 -63.57 21.92 73.94
CA MET A 666 -65.04 21.85 73.98
C MET A 666 -65.52 20.79 74.99
N THR A 667 -64.85 19.64 75.11
CA THR A 667 -65.18 18.65 76.15
C THR A 667 -64.75 19.07 77.55
N GLU A 668 -63.66 19.83 77.75
CA GLU A 668 -63.32 20.41 79.06
C GLU A 668 -64.37 21.44 79.49
N ASN A 669 -64.83 22.28 78.56
CA ASN A 669 -65.96 23.19 78.80
C ASN A 669 -67.27 22.43 79.10
N MET A 670 -67.46 21.20 78.61
CA MET A 670 -68.63 20.37 78.94
C MET A 670 -68.45 19.47 80.18
N ASP A 671 -67.26 18.97 80.49
CA ASP A 671 -66.97 18.09 81.64
C ASP A 671 -67.09 18.83 82.99
N THR A 672 -67.24 20.16 82.98
CA THR A 672 -67.70 20.92 84.16
C THR A 672 -69.17 20.67 84.50
N THR A 673 -70.00 20.16 83.57
CA THR A 673 -71.38 19.73 83.85
C THR A 673 -71.84 18.51 83.03
N ARG A 674 -72.09 17.41 83.77
CA ARG A 674 -72.96 16.25 83.47
C ARG A 674 -72.27 14.95 83.00
N GLU A 675 -72.97 13.84 83.24
CA GLU A 675 -72.39 12.51 83.48
C GLU A 675 -71.95 11.76 82.21
N ARG A 676 -70.83 11.03 82.31
CA ARG A 676 -70.22 10.29 81.19
C ARG A 676 -70.94 8.96 80.90
N SER A 677 -71.51 8.82 79.71
CA SER A 677 -72.20 7.61 79.23
C SER A 677 -71.24 6.43 78.95
N PHE A 678 -71.75 5.19 79.11
CA PHE A 678 -70.99 3.93 79.06
C PHE A 678 -70.17 3.71 77.78
N LEU A 679 -70.64 4.22 76.62
CA LEU A 679 -69.93 4.10 75.33
C LEU A 679 -68.53 4.75 75.33
N SER A 680 -68.26 5.69 76.24
CA SER A 680 -66.93 6.30 76.40
C SER A 680 -65.87 5.27 76.83
N ARG A 681 -66.19 4.39 77.78
CA ARG A 681 -65.27 3.35 78.29
C ARG A 681 -64.91 2.31 77.23
N GLN A 682 -65.83 2.00 76.32
CA GLN A 682 -65.58 1.00 75.26
C GLN A 682 -64.55 1.47 74.23
N LYS A 683 -64.39 2.78 73.99
CA LYS A 683 -63.38 3.32 73.07
C LYS A 683 -61.96 3.31 73.64
N GLN A 684 -61.78 3.52 74.95
CA GLN A 684 -60.45 3.43 75.59
C GLN A 684 -59.83 2.02 75.52
N ALA A 685 -60.66 0.97 75.54
CA ALA A 685 -60.20 -0.42 75.47
C ALA A 685 -59.42 -0.77 74.17
N ASN A 686 -59.67 -0.05 73.07
CA ASN A 686 -58.94 -0.26 71.82
C ASN A 686 -57.59 0.47 71.75
N ALA A 687 -57.40 1.54 72.53
CA ALA A 687 -56.13 2.29 72.54
C ALA A 687 -54.95 1.44 73.06
N PHE A 688 -55.18 0.65 74.12
CA PHE A 688 -54.18 -0.25 74.70
C PHE A 688 -53.78 -1.44 73.80
N LYS A 689 -54.53 -1.73 72.72
CA LYS A 689 -54.12 -2.74 71.73
C LYS A 689 -53.14 -2.20 70.70
N LEU A 690 -53.06 -0.88 70.50
CA LEU A 690 -52.17 -0.28 69.50
C LEU A 690 -50.72 -0.14 70.01
N SER A 691 -50.52 0.06 71.31
CA SER A 691 -49.19 0.20 71.92
C SER A 691 -48.34 -1.07 71.86
N PHE A 692 -48.94 -2.24 71.68
CA PHE A 692 -48.23 -3.51 71.47
C PHE A 692 -47.83 -3.75 70.01
N VAL A 693 -48.53 -3.12 69.06
CA VAL A 693 -48.32 -3.29 67.62
C VAL A 693 -47.33 -2.27 67.06
N LEU A 694 -47.33 -1.04 67.58
CA LEU A 694 -46.42 0.04 67.16
C LEU A 694 -44.91 -0.34 67.23
N PRO A 695 -44.39 -1.01 68.29
CA PRO A 695 -43.00 -1.43 68.34
C PRO A 695 -42.65 -2.45 67.25
N TRP A 696 -43.54 -3.40 66.98
CA TRP A 696 -43.36 -4.41 65.94
C TRP A 696 -43.41 -3.80 64.53
N LEU A 697 -44.31 -2.85 64.29
CA LEU A 697 -44.35 -2.11 63.03
C LEU A 697 -43.08 -1.28 62.80
N LEU A 698 -42.54 -0.65 63.85
CA LEU A 698 -41.25 0.04 63.78
C LEU A 698 -40.08 -0.91 63.47
N VAL A 699 -40.03 -2.09 64.10
CA VAL A 699 -39.00 -3.10 63.81
C VAL A 699 -39.11 -3.60 62.36
N VAL A 700 -40.32 -3.89 61.87
CA VAL A 700 -40.54 -4.33 60.48
C VAL A 700 -40.15 -3.23 59.49
N LEU A 701 -40.52 -1.97 59.73
CA LEU A 701 -40.12 -0.84 58.87
C LEU A 701 -38.60 -0.63 58.89
N LEU A 702 -37.94 -0.78 60.05
CA LEU A 702 -36.49 -0.60 60.17
C LEU A 702 -35.73 -1.75 59.48
N VAL A 703 -36.20 -3.00 59.58
CA VAL A 703 -35.68 -4.14 58.81
C VAL A 703 -35.84 -3.91 57.30
N MET A 704 -37.03 -3.47 56.83
CA MET A 704 -37.24 -3.14 55.42
C MET A 704 -36.34 -2.00 54.95
N TYR A 705 -36.12 -0.97 55.78
CA TYR A 705 -35.23 0.15 55.44
C TYR A 705 -33.76 -0.27 55.34
N VAL A 706 -33.29 -1.17 56.20
CA VAL A 706 -31.93 -1.75 56.10
C VAL A 706 -31.79 -2.62 54.85
N VAL A 707 -32.73 -3.54 54.60
CA VAL A 707 -32.69 -4.44 53.44
C VAL A 707 -32.75 -3.66 52.11
N ILE A 708 -33.57 -2.62 52.02
CA ILE A 708 -33.64 -1.74 50.83
C ILE A 708 -32.40 -0.82 50.73
N GLY A 709 -31.78 -0.47 51.87
CA GLY A 709 -30.56 0.33 51.92
C GLY A 709 -29.33 -0.41 51.36
N ASP A 710 -29.10 -1.65 51.77
CA ASP A 710 -27.92 -2.42 51.33
C ASP A 710 -27.89 -2.64 49.81
N PHE A 711 -29.06 -2.82 49.18
CA PHE A 711 -29.21 -2.97 47.71
C PHE A 711 -28.71 -1.75 46.89
N ARG A 712 -28.46 -0.59 47.52
CA ARG A 712 -27.89 0.59 46.84
C ARG A 712 -26.35 0.66 46.88
N SER A 713 -25.64 -0.31 47.47
CA SER A 713 -24.17 -0.29 47.60
C SER A 713 -23.48 -1.51 46.94
N PRO A 714 -23.05 -1.42 45.66
CA PRO A 714 -22.57 -2.59 44.91
C PRO A 714 -21.23 -3.17 45.39
N GLN A 715 -20.49 -2.50 46.29
CA GLN A 715 -19.14 -2.93 46.71
C GLN A 715 -19.11 -3.96 47.87
N ARG A 716 -20.26 -4.40 48.42
CA ARG A 716 -20.29 -5.39 49.52
C ARG A 716 -20.69 -6.82 49.13
N LEU A 717 -21.16 -7.04 47.90
CA LEU A 717 -21.50 -8.38 47.40
C LEU A 717 -20.27 -9.26 47.11
N ALA A 718 -19.09 -8.67 46.93
CA ALA A 718 -17.85 -9.37 46.58
C ALA A 718 -17.27 -10.31 47.67
N TRP A 719 -17.84 -10.31 48.89
CA TRP A 719 -17.35 -11.13 50.02
C TRP A 719 -17.99 -12.53 50.14
N TRP A 720 -18.99 -12.86 49.31
CA TRP A 720 -19.73 -14.12 49.40
C TRP A 720 -19.45 -15.13 48.27
N LEU A 721 -18.64 -14.77 47.27
CA LEU A 721 -18.29 -15.64 46.14
C LEU A 721 -16.79 -15.67 45.89
N LEU A 722 -16.07 -16.46 46.69
CA LEU A 722 -14.66 -16.80 46.49
C LEU A 722 -14.47 -18.27 46.89
N PRO A 723 -14.18 -19.18 45.94
CA PRO A 723 -14.21 -20.62 46.19
C PRO A 723 -12.96 -21.11 46.93
N ILE A 724 -13.16 -21.95 47.95
CA ILE A 724 -12.06 -22.65 48.62
C ILE A 724 -11.63 -23.84 47.77
N ARG A 725 -10.41 -23.79 47.23
CA ARG A 725 -9.70 -24.97 46.73
C ARG A 725 -8.55 -25.25 47.69
N TYR A 726 -8.57 -26.42 48.33
CA TYR A 726 -7.52 -26.85 49.25
C TYR A 726 -6.33 -27.47 48.51
N VAL A 727 -5.22 -27.64 49.25
CA VAL A 727 -4.14 -28.60 48.93
C VAL A 727 -4.58 -30.00 49.33
#